data_AF-A0A1V4SYB4-F1
#
_entry.id   AF-A0A1V4SYB4-F1
#
_cell.length_a   1.000
_cell.length_b   1.000
_cell.length_c   1.000
_cell.angle_alpha   90.00
_cell.angle_beta   90.00
_cell.angle_gamma   90.00
#
_symmetry.space_group_name_H-M   'P 1'
#
loop_
_entity.id
_entity.type
_entity.pdbx_description
1 polymer ?
#
loop_
_entity_poly.entity_id
_entity_poly.type
_entity_poly.pdbx_seq_one_letter_code
_entity_poly.pdbx_strand_id
1 'polypeptide(L)'
;MKRIDKIYNYIKQRSNEYTKDDLKSRKGIDVIEISEALKILRNNVNKELEELLSKGKIVRFNGNPEKYFDKNRLEEMLGTSINEISLNLEDVFNMMSSKKNNIDNDPFEYLIGAETTLKNQIEKAKESILHLPKSLHTLIIGETGVGKTLFANKMYEYGKYKGKFTDESPFIVLNCADYYNDPQLLLSQLFGHIKRSFAGADKDRVGALEKADGGILFLDEIHKLPPEGKEMLFYFMDKGKFNRFGETEGDRNANVLIIGSTNESKDSNLIKPFLERIQSNIFIPNFSDRDIDDKLKIIKGLLQNETLKINKPIKITAEAIKALIGITSFGNIAQLKSNIQVLCAKGFLNSINEDGVISINLSMMPSNIKEGLITINARQEENDRLTKLLPTEVLVYPNKNYVSLENDEKQLNLYKIISDEVIILKNEGMDSDEIKKFITADINVHVKCLYDKFKNDKYSKYNLYKIVDAKIIRFSEEIKKYAEKKLDREYNDRILYALSLHLAVLFNRINNIDYEETHENVLDMTLKAPKEYEIAKYVCKEVEKRFGVRMPEEEVLYITLILTSVEEKNKKGKIGILVMANGNSTASSMVEVALNLFDCNNIEAIDIPFDVKPREIINIAKEKVEKVDNGRGVILLVDMGSLVKFGKILSEETGVKIKSLGMVSTPTVLEAVRQSEANEMNVDRLYDYLKSFKGYYSYGDEKN
;
A
#
# COMPACT_ATOMS: atom_id res chain seq x y z
N MET A 1 -15.16 58.82 -19.88
CA MET A 1 -14.40 57.76 -19.16
C MET A 1 -14.36 58.10 -17.68
N LYS A 2 -14.76 57.16 -16.82
CA LYS A 2 -14.60 57.32 -15.38
C LYS A 2 -13.11 57.31 -15.03
N ARG A 3 -12.76 57.83 -13.86
CA ARG A 3 -11.38 57.91 -13.38
C ARG A 3 -10.72 56.53 -13.31
N ILE A 4 -11.46 55.54 -12.80
CA ILE A 4 -11.05 54.13 -12.75
C ILE A 4 -10.68 53.56 -14.13
N ASP A 5 -11.45 53.90 -15.17
CA ASP A 5 -11.22 53.41 -16.53
C ASP A 5 -9.95 54.01 -17.14
N LYS A 6 -9.61 55.26 -16.78
CA LYS A 6 -8.36 55.91 -17.23
C LYS A 6 -7.14 55.24 -16.61
N ILE A 7 -7.21 54.91 -15.32
CA ILE A 7 -6.12 54.21 -14.62
C ILE A 7 -5.97 52.79 -15.16
N TYR A 8 -7.07 52.05 -15.34
CA TYR A 8 -7.01 50.70 -15.90
C TYR A 8 -6.46 50.66 -17.32
N ASN A 9 -6.91 51.56 -18.21
CA ASN A 9 -6.38 51.62 -19.58
C ASN A 9 -4.90 51.98 -19.63
N TYR A 10 -4.43 52.87 -18.74
CA TYR A 10 -3.01 53.19 -18.64
C TYR A 10 -2.18 51.98 -18.21
N ILE A 11 -2.64 51.23 -17.20
CA ILE A 11 -1.98 49.99 -16.75
C ILE A 11 -1.94 48.98 -17.88
N LYS A 12 -3.07 48.75 -18.55
CA LYS A 12 -3.16 47.79 -19.66
C LYS A 12 -2.24 48.15 -20.83
N GLN A 13 -2.15 49.44 -21.19
CA GLN A 13 -1.28 49.89 -22.28
C GLN A 13 0.20 49.69 -21.92
N ARG A 14 0.62 50.10 -20.72
CA ARG A 14 2.00 49.92 -20.25
C ARG A 14 2.36 48.44 -20.03
N SER A 15 1.43 47.63 -19.52
CA SER A 15 1.61 46.17 -19.38
C SER A 15 1.85 45.48 -20.72
N ASN A 16 1.34 46.00 -21.83
CA ASN A 16 1.61 45.45 -23.17
C ASN A 16 3.01 45.76 -23.70
N GLU A 17 3.66 46.81 -23.20
CA GLU A 17 5.01 47.22 -23.60
C GLU A 17 6.11 46.42 -22.90
N TYR A 18 5.80 45.76 -21.78
CA TYR A 18 6.76 44.95 -21.04
C TYR A 18 6.91 43.54 -21.60
N THR A 19 8.15 43.10 -21.76
CA THR A 19 8.49 41.72 -22.14
C THR A 19 8.71 40.83 -20.91
N LYS A 20 8.83 39.50 -21.13
CA LYS A 20 9.10 38.54 -20.04
C LYS A 20 10.40 38.88 -19.29
N ASP A 21 11.41 39.41 -19.97
CA ASP A 21 12.69 39.79 -19.34
C ASP A 21 12.62 41.14 -18.60
N ASP A 22 11.71 42.03 -18.97
CA ASP A 22 11.48 43.26 -18.21
C ASP A 22 10.86 43.00 -16.84
N LEU A 23 9.93 42.03 -16.76
CA LEU A 23 9.43 41.52 -15.48
C LEU A 23 10.56 40.92 -14.63
N LYS A 24 11.57 40.30 -15.27
CA LYS A 24 12.75 39.78 -14.56
C LYS A 24 13.61 40.87 -13.94
N SER A 25 13.67 42.03 -14.56
CA SER A 25 14.36 43.22 -14.02
C SER A 25 13.56 43.97 -12.96
N ARG A 26 12.47 43.38 -12.45
CA ARG A 26 11.52 43.99 -11.50
C ARG A 26 10.88 45.28 -12.04
N LYS A 27 10.75 45.45 -13.36
CA LYS A 27 10.02 46.60 -13.93
C LYS A 27 8.51 46.36 -13.81
N GLY A 28 7.79 47.42 -13.50
CA GLY A 28 6.35 47.41 -13.30
C GLY A 28 5.89 48.81 -12.97
N ILE A 29 4.57 49.01 -12.96
CA ILE A 29 3.97 50.33 -12.93
C ILE A 29 3.70 50.70 -11.47
N ASP A 30 4.29 51.80 -10.99
CA ASP A 30 4.08 52.28 -9.63
C ASP A 30 3.02 53.40 -9.56
N VAL A 31 2.59 53.70 -8.33
CA VAL A 31 1.56 54.73 -8.07
C VAL A 31 2.04 56.13 -8.49
N ILE A 32 3.35 56.39 -8.40
CA ILE A 32 3.94 57.69 -8.70
C ILE A 32 3.86 57.95 -10.20
N GLU A 33 4.23 56.97 -11.01
CA GLU A 33 4.16 56.99 -12.46
C GLU A 33 2.72 57.21 -12.96
N ILE A 34 1.74 56.53 -12.37
CA ILE A 34 0.32 56.70 -12.72
C ILE A 34 -0.17 58.11 -12.34
N SER A 35 0.23 58.59 -11.15
CA SER A 35 -0.16 59.91 -10.63
C SER A 35 0.35 61.04 -11.52
N GLU A 36 1.60 60.97 -11.96
CA GLU A 36 2.25 61.96 -12.82
C GLU A 36 1.71 61.92 -14.25
N ALA A 37 1.59 60.72 -14.84
CA ALA A 37 1.13 60.55 -16.21
C ALA A 37 -0.32 60.99 -16.42
N LEU A 38 -1.20 60.70 -15.45
CA LEU A 38 -2.63 61.01 -15.56
C LEU A 38 -3.01 62.34 -14.88
N LYS A 39 -2.06 63.01 -14.20
CA LYS A 39 -2.29 64.21 -13.37
C LYS A 39 -3.39 63.98 -12.31
N ILE A 40 -3.32 62.83 -11.64
CA ILE A 40 -4.30 62.38 -10.64
C ILE A 40 -3.62 62.37 -9.27
N LEU A 41 -4.22 62.98 -8.24
CA LEU A 41 -3.70 62.95 -6.87
C LEU A 41 -3.49 61.49 -6.38
N ARG A 42 -2.32 61.20 -5.77
CA ARG A 42 -1.90 59.87 -5.30
C ARG A 42 -2.96 59.13 -4.47
N ASN A 43 -3.58 59.82 -3.50
CA ASN A 43 -4.60 59.20 -2.63
C ASN A 43 -5.77 58.61 -3.41
N ASN A 44 -6.13 59.26 -4.51
CA ASN A 44 -7.21 58.78 -5.35
C ASN A 44 -6.74 57.70 -6.33
N VAL A 45 -5.47 57.71 -6.77
CA VAL A 45 -4.90 56.59 -7.54
C VAL A 45 -4.96 55.32 -6.69
N ASN A 46 -4.51 55.37 -5.44
CA ASN A 46 -4.57 54.24 -4.50
C ASN A 46 -5.99 53.70 -4.31
N LYS A 47 -6.96 54.59 -4.10
CA LYS A 47 -8.37 54.20 -3.94
C LYS A 47 -8.90 53.41 -5.15
N GLU A 48 -8.58 53.88 -6.36
CA GLU A 48 -9.05 53.27 -7.60
C GLU A 48 -8.27 51.97 -7.90
N LEU A 49 -7.00 51.86 -7.49
CA LEU A 49 -6.21 50.63 -7.60
C LEU A 49 -6.75 49.51 -6.70
N GLU A 50 -7.11 49.83 -5.45
CA GLU A 50 -7.77 48.87 -4.54
C GLU A 50 -9.13 48.40 -5.11
N GLU A 51 -9.89 49.31 -5.75
CA GLU A 51 -11.13 48.93 -6.42
C GLU A 51 -10.89 48.04 -7.66
N LEU A 52 -9.79 48.24 -8.40
CA LEU A 52 -9.41 47.39 -9.53
C LEU A 52 -8.86 46.02 -9.11
N LEU A 53 -8.14 45.96 -7.97
CA LEU A 53 -7.65 44.72 -7.35
C LEU A 53 -8.82 43.86 -6.86
N SER A 54 -9.79 44.45 -6.14
CA SER A 54 -11.00 43.73 -5.67
C SER A 54 -11.87 43.22 -6.82
N LYS A 55 -11.89 43.91 -7.97
CA LYS A 55 -12.52 43.45 -9.21
C LYS A 55 -11.70 42.42 -9.99
N GLY A 56 -10.52 42.05 -9.51
CA GLY A 56 -9.65 41.05 -10.12
C GLY A 56 -9.11 41.43 -11.50
N LYS A 57 -9.07 42.72 -11.85
CA LYS A 57 -8.63 43.19 -13.18
C LYS A 57 -7.11 43.40 -13.27
N ILE A 58 -6.47 43.67 -12.14
CA ILE A 58 -5.04 43.91 -12.02
C ILE A 58 -4.46 43.04 -10.91
N VAL A 59 -3.14 42.86 -10.92
CA VAL A 59 -2.38 42.14 -9.90
C VAL A 59 -1.35 43.08 -9.29
N ARG A 60 -1.15 42.98 -7.98
CA ARG A 60 -0.12 43.73 -7.23
C ARG A 60 1.10 42.85 -6.99
N PHE A 61 2.28 43.39 -7.24
CA PHE A 61 3.56 42.80 -6.84
C PHE A 61 4.04 43.41 -5.54
N ASN A 62 4.28 42.56 -4.54
CA ASN A 62 4.77 42.99 -3.23
C ASN A 62 6.22 43.48 -3.36
N GLY A 63 6.48 44.73 -2.95
CA GLY A 63 7.79 45.38 -3.01
C GLY A 63 7.70 46.85 -2.60
N ASN A 64 8.85 47.47 -2.31
CA ASN A 64 8.95 48.92 -2.05
C ASN A 64 9.73 49.59 -3.19
N PRO A 65 9.10 50.35 -4.10
CA PRO A 65 7.66 50.65 -4.19
C PRO A 65 6.82 49.49 -4.74
N GLU A 66 5.52 49.47 -4.39
CA GLU A 66 4.54 48.49 -4.91
C GLU A 66 4.32 48.70 -6.40
N LYS A 67 4.17 47.59 -7.14
CA LYS A 67 3.99 47.63 -8.60
C LYS A 67 2.72 46.90 -9.02
N TYR A 68 2.09 47.39 -10.08
CA TYR A 68 0.81 46.91 -10.58
C TYR A 68 0.94 46.44 -12.04
N PHE A 69 0.16 45.43 -12.40
CA PHE A 69 0.17 44.84 -13.74
C PHE A 69 -1.22 44.33 -14.17
N ASP A 70 -1.53 44.35 -15.46
CA ASP A 70 -2.77 43.79 -15.99
C ASP A 70 -2.80 42.26 -15.86
N LYS A 71 -3.87 41.73 -15.26
CA LYS A 71 -3.99 40.30 -14.94
C LYS A 71 -4.00 39.44 -16.21
N ASN A 72 -4.84 39.80 -17.19
CA ASN A 72 -5.01 39.00 -18.40
C ASN A 72 -3.70 38.91 -19.18
N ARG A 73 -2.97 40.03 -19.27
CA ARG A 73 -1.65 40.04 -19.92
C ARG A 73 -0.63 39.19 -19.17
N LEU A 74 -0.65 39.22 -17.83
CA LEU A 74 0.21 38.38 -17.00
C LEU A 74 -0.09 36.89 -17.20
N GLU A 75 -1.37 36.51 -17.25
CA GLU A 75 -1.83 35.15 -17.53
C GLU A 75 -1.44 34.68 -18.93
N GLU A 76 -1.54 35.53 -19.96
CA GLU A 76 -1.03 35.25 -21.31
C GLU A 76 0.49 35.03 -21.31
N MET A 77 1.23 35.83 -20.56
CA MET A 77 2.69 35.72 -20.47
C MET A 77 3.14 34.45 -19.71
N LEU A 78 2.36 34.00 -18.72
CA LEU A 78 2.65 32.82 -17.90
C LEU A 78 2.02 31.53 -18.45
N GLY A 79 0.96 31.63 -19.26
CA GLY A 79 0.18 30.50 -19.75
C GLY A 79 -0.54 29.73 -18.63
N THR A 80 -0.91 30.41 -17.55
CA THR A 80 -1.61 29.85 -16.36
C THR A 80 -2.55 30.90 -15.77
N SER A 81 -3.73 30.48 -15.29
CA SER A 81 -4.67 31.35 -14.60
C SER A 81 -4.15 31.72 -13.21
N ILE A 82 -4.23 33.00 -12.85
CA ILE A 82 -3.73 33.55 -11.59
C ILE A 82 -4.94 33.87 -10.72
N ASN A 83 -5.12 33.14 -9.63
CA ASN A 83 -6.25 33.38 -8.72
C ASN A 83 -5.93 34.39 -7.61
N GLU A 84 -4.65 34.73 -7.42
CA GLU A 84 -4.20 35.64 -6.36
C GLU A 84 -4.09 37.09 -6.86
N ILE A 85 -4.53 38.02 -6.02
CA ILE A 85 -4.56 39.47 -6.30
C ILE A 85 -3.21 40.13 -5.94
N SER A 86 -2.46 39.52 -5.02
CA SER A 86 -1.12 39.93 -4.62
C SER A 86 -0.13 38.79 -4.80
N LEU A 87 0.94 39.02 -5.56
CA LEU A 87 1.98 38.03 -5.83
C LEU A 87 3.34 38.56 -5.35
N ASN A 88 4.20 37.68 -4.84
CA ASN A 88 5.62 38.01 -4.79
C ASN A 88 6.23 37.79 -6.18
N LEU A 89 7.15 38.68 -6.57
CA LEU A 89 7.85 38.53 -7.85
C LEU A 89 8.57 37.17 -7.92
N GLU A 90 9.16 36.70 -6.82
CA GLU A 90 9.80 35.39 -6.70
C GLU A 90 8.85 34.21 -7.01
N ASP A 91 7.59 34.29 -6.61
CA ASP A 91 6.58 33.28 -6.93
C ASP A 91 6.24 33.26 -8.42
N VAL A 92 6.21 34.44 -9.05
CA VAL A 92 6.05 34.59 -10.51
C VAL A 92 7.27 34.06 -11.27
N PHE A 93 8.50 34.27 -10.78
CA PHE A 93 9.70 33.66 -11.34
C PHE A 93 9.70 32.14 -11.22
N ASN A 94 9.25 31.61 -10.09
CA ASN A 94 9.10 30.18 -9.88
C ASN A 94 8.07 29.57 -10.85
N MET A 95 6.95 30.27 -11.09
CA MET A 95 5.94 29.89 -12.09
C MET A 95 6.49 29.97 -13.53
N MET A 96 7.34 30.96 -13.85
CA MET A 96 8.02 31.05 -15.16
C MET A 96 9.05 29.93 -15.37
N SER A 97 9.70 29.48 -14.30
CA SER A 97 10.77 28.47 -14.35
C SER A 97 10.22 27.04 -14.36
N SER A 98 9.05 26.80 -13.76
CA SER A 98 8.47 25.47 -13.62
C SER A 98 7.90 24.88 -14.93
N LYS A 99 7.52 25.69 -15.92
CA LYS A 99 7.12 25.17 -17.25
C LYS A 99 8.28 24.89 -18.21
N LYS A 100 9.48 25.46 -17.99
CA LYS A 100 10.65 25.22 -18.85
C LYS A 100 11.58 24.10 -18.34
N ASN A 101 11.53 23.76 -17.05
CA ASN A 101 12.53 22.86 -16.45
C ASN A 101 12.19 21.36 -16.50
N ASN A 102 11.02 20.94 -16.99
CA ASN A 102 10.66 19.51 -16.99
C ASN A 102 11.20 18.70 -18.18
N ILE A 103 11.87 19.32 -19.16
CA ILE A 103 12.32 18.61 -20.39
C ILE A 103 13.85 18.60 -20.54
N ASP A 104 14.61 19.53 -19.95
CA ASP A 104 16.07 19.64 -20.18
C ASP A 104 16.96 18.98 -19.11
N ASN A 105 16.44 18.70 -17.90
CA ASN A 105 17.24 18.11 -16.83
C ASN A 105 17.05 16.60 -16.74
N ASP A 106 18.11 15.91 -16.31
CA ASP A 106 18.12 14.46 -16.14
C ASP A 106 17.10 14.03 -15.06
N PRO A 107 16.12 13.17 -15.39
CA PRO A 107 15.10 12.72 -14.44
C PRO A 107 15.64 12.10 -13.14
N PHE A 108 16.86 11.57 -13.16
CA PHE A 108 17.51 11.02 -11.97
C PHE A 108 18.04 12.09 -11.00
N GLU A 109 18.27 13.33 -11.44
CA GLU A 109 18.71 14.43 -10.55
C GLU A 109 17.66 14.76 -9.48
N TYR A 110 16.39 14.50 -9.77
CA TYR A 110 15.29 14.68 -8.82
C TYR A 110 15.20 13.56 -7.79
N LEU A 111 15.96 12.48 -7.94
CA LEU A 111 15.94 11.36 -7.01
C LEU A 111 16.80 11.69 -5.78
N ILE A 112 16.21 11.57 -4.58
CA ILE A 112 16.97 11.75 -3.35
C ILE A 112 18.05 10.68 -3.25
N GLY A 113 19.29 11.12 -3.12
CA GLY A 113 20.46 10.25 -3.10
C GLY A 113 21.22 10.17 -4.43
N ALA A 114 20.85 10.99 -5.43
CA ALA A 114 21.43 10.89 -6.77
C ALA A 114 22.96 11.07 -6.83
N GLU A 115 23.49 11.97 -6.01
CA GLU A 115 24.93 12.25 -5.93
C GLU A 115 25.66 11.47 -4.82
N THR A 116 24.90 10.79 -3.96
CA THR A 116 25.35 10.14 -2.73
C THR A 116 25.07 8.64 -2.80
N THR A 117 24.07 8.15 -2.06
CA THR A 117 23.85 6.71 -1.82
C THR A 117 23.45 5.95 -3.09
N LEU A 118 22.77 6.60 -4.04
CA LEU A 118 22.23 5.97 -5.26
C LEU A 118 23.08 6.23 -6.50
N LYS A 119 24.21 6.93 -6.39
CA LYS A 119 25.03 7.34 -7.53
C LYS A 119 25.40 6.18 -8.44
N ASN A 120 25.98 5.12 -7.88
CA ASN A 120 26.43 3.94 -8.63
C ASN A 120 25.24 3.19 -9.27
N GLN A 121 24.10 3.16 -8.59
CA GLN A 121 22.87 2.53 -9.07
C GLN A 121 22.31 3.29 -10.26
N ILE A 122 22.34 4.62 -10.21
CA ILE A 122 21.89 5.51 -11.27
C ILE A 122 22.81 5.40 -12.48
N GLU A 123 24.13 5.38 -12.29
CA GLU A 123 25.10 5.20 -13.38
C GLU A 123 24.83 3.88 -14.12
N LYS A 124 24.67 2.77 -13.39
CA LYS A 124 24.28 1.47 -13.98
C LYS A 124 22.94 1.50 -14.70
N ALA A 125 21.95 2.21 -14.13
CA ALA A 125 20.65 2.36 -14.76
C ALA A 125 20.76 3.10 -16.10
N LYS A 126 21.50 4.23 -16.13
CA LYS A 126 21.76 5.01 -17.33
C LYS A 126 22.48 4.20 -18.40
N GLU A 127 23.51 3.46 -18.00
CA GLU A 127 24.25 2.55 -18.89
C GLU A 127 23.34 1.47 -19.49
N SER A 128 22.50 0.82 -18.66
CA SER A 128 21.60 -0.23 -19.12
C SER A 128 20.59 0.24 -20.17
N ILE A 129 20.05 1.46 -20.00
CA ILE A 129 19.07 2.05 -20.92
C ILE A 129 19.73 2.47 -22.23
N LEU A 130 20.91 3.10 -22.16
CA LEU A 130 21.59 3.67 -23.31
C LEU A 130 22.47 2.68 -24.08
N HIS A 131 22.65 1.47 -23.56
CA HIS A 131 23.45 0.44 -24.20
C HIS A 131 23.03 0.19 -25.67
N LEU A 132 24.04 0.01 -26.53
CA LEU A 132 23.91 -0.24 -27.96
C LEU A 132 24.50 -1.62 -28.30
N PRO A 133 23.91 -2.38 -29.26
CA PRO A 133 22.81 -2.01 -30.16
C PRO A 133 21.41 -2.07 -29.53
N LYS A 134 21.23 -2.81 -28.42
CA LYS A 134 19.97 -2.92 -27.66
C LYS A 134 20.19 -2.59 -26.18
N SER A 135 19.18 -1.99 -25.56
CA SER A 135 19.16 -1.77 -24.11
C SER A 135 19.22 -3.09 -23.35
N LEU A 136 19.81 -3.08 -22.17
CA LEU A 136 19.99 -4.26 -21.34
C LEU A 136 18.80 -4.46 -20.41
N HIS A 137 18.26 -5.68 -20.36
CA HIS A 137 17.28 -6.04 -19.35
C HIS A 137 17.88 -5.80 -17.97
N THR A 138 17.06 -5.29 -17.06
CA THR A 138 17.53 -4.84 -15.74
C THR A 138 16.75 -5.48 -14.62
N LEU A 139 17.44 -5.94 -13.58
CA LEU A 139 16.85 -6.46 -12.35
C LEU A 139 17.19 -5.54 -11.18
N ILE A 140 16.15 -5.00 -10.55
CA ILE A 140 16.23 -4.10 -9.40
C ILE A 140 16.00 -4.92 -8.13
N ILE A 141 17.00 -4.99 -7.28
CA ILE A 141 17.02 -5.84 -6.08
C ILE A 141 17.13 -4.95 -4.85
N GLY A 142 16.26 -5.18 -3.87
CA GLY A 142 16.28 -4.47 -2.61
C GLY A 142 15.02 -4.79 -1.82
N GLU A 143 15.03 -4.57 -0.50
CA GLU A 143 13.92 -4.97 0.35
C GLU A 143 12.58 -4.31 0.00
N THR A 144 11.50 -4.81 0.59
CA THR A 144 10.18 -4.20 0.46
C THR A 144 10.22 -2.75 0.97
N GLY A 145 9.66 -1.83 0.18
CA GLY A 145 9.52 -0.43 0.55
C GLY A 145 10.75 0.46 0.35
N VAL A 146 11.80 0.03 -0.36
CA VAL A 146 12.99 0.88 -0.66
C VAL A 146 12.82 1.84 -1.84
N GLY A 147 11.70 1.74 -2.59
CA GLY A 147 11.41 2.59 -3.75
C GLY A 147 11.75 2.00 -5.12
N LYS A 148 11.67 0.67 -5.29
CA LYS A 148 11.99 -0.03 -6.56
C LYS A 148 11.13 0.44 -7.73
N THR A 149 9.82 0.57 -7.53
CA THR A 149 8.87 1.06 -8.54
C THR A 149 9.17 2.49 -8.97
N LEU A 150 9.49 3.37 -8.01
CA LEU A 150 9.92 4.74 -8.29
C LEU A 150 11.19 4.77 -9.14
N PHE A 151 12.16 3.91 -8.81
CA PHE A 151 13.41 3.81 -9.56
C PHE A 151 13.20 3.33 -11.00
N ALA A 152 12.32 2.34 -11.22
CA ALA A 152 11.95 1.87 -12.55
C ALA A 152 11.22 2.95 -13.38
N ASN A 153 10.35 3.74 -12.76
CA ASN A 153 9.74 4.90 -13.42
C ASN A 153 10.79 5.93 -13.86
N LYS A 154 11.80 6.20 -13.01
CA LYS A 154 12.91 7.10 -13.37
C LYS A 154 13.77 6.55 -14.51
N MET A 155 13.97 5.24 -14.58
CA MET A 155 14.61 4.61 -15.74
C MET A 155 13.83 4.87 -17.03
N TYR A 156 12.51 4.73 -16.99
CA TYR A 156 11.66 5.01 -18.15
C TYR A 156 11.68 6.49 -18.57
N GLU A 157 11.52 7.41 -17.62
CA GLU A 157 11.61 8.86 -17.86
C GLU A 157 12.98 9.25 -18.45
N TYR A 158 14.07 8.67 -17.93
CA TYR A 158 15.41 8.92 -18.46
C TYR A 158 15.57 8.43 -19.91
N GLY A 159 14.99 7.28 -20.24
CA GLY A 159 14.99 6.78 -21.61
C GLY A 159 14.20 7.68 -22.56
N LYS A 160 13.09 8.29 -22.11
CA LYS A 160 12.38 9.34 -22.86
C LYS A 160 13.23 10.59 -23.04
N TYR A 161 13.84 11.08 -21.96
CA TYR A 161 14.73 12.25 -21.97
C TYR A 161 15.88 12.10 -22.97
N LYS A 162 16.46 10.90 -23.09
CA LYS A 162 17.55 10.62 -24.05
C LYS A 162 17.06 10.24 -25.46
N GLY A 163 15.76 10.30 -25.74
CA GLY A 163 15.17 9.96 -27.03
C GLY A 163 15.25 8.47 -27.39
N LYS A 164 15.48 7.59 -26.40
CA LYS A 164 15.48 6.13 -26.59
C LYS A 164 14.05 5.59 -26.68
N PHE A 165 13.14 6.19 -25.93
CA PHE A 165 11.70 5.93 -25.96
C PHE A 165 10.97 7.19 -26.42
N THR A 166 9.89 7.01 -27.15
CA THR A 166 9.02 8.12 -27.59
C THR A 166 7.97 8.40 -26.52
N ASP A 167 7.25 9.51 -26.63
CA ASP A 167 6.15 9.81 -25.70
C ASP A 167 5.04 8.75 -25.72
N GLU A 168 4.86 8.09 -26.86
CA GLU A 168 3.90 7.01 -27.10
C GLU A 168 4.39 5.63 -26.65
N SER A 169 5.70 5.48 -26.36
CA SER A 169 6.25 4.21 -25.91
C SER A 169 5.57 3.77 -24.60
N PRO A 170 5.01 2.56 -24.50
CA PRO A 170 4.28 2.14 -23.31
C PRO A 170 5.23 1.83 -22.13
N PHE A 171 4.79 2.16 -20.91
CA PHE A 171 5.39 1.66 -19.66
C PHE A 171 4.33 0.82 -18.94
N ILE A 172 4.39 -0.50 -19.12
CA ILE A 172 3.40 -1.42 -18.56
C ILE A 172 3.94 -1.98 -17.26
N VAL A 173 3.17 -1.87 -16.18
CA VAL A 173 3.49 -2.43 -14.87
C VAL A 173 2.65 -3.67 -14.62
N LEU A 174 3.29 -4.77 -14.24
CA LEU A 174 2.63 -5.99 -13.77
C LEU A 174 3.27 -6.41 -12.44
N ASN A 175 2.48 -6.41 -11.38
CA ASN A 175 2.90 -6.97 -10.10
C ASN A 175 2.60 -8.48 -10.08
N CYS A 176 3.65 -9.30 -10.04
CA CYS A 176 3.51 -10.76 -10.02
C CYS A 176 2.92 -11.26 -8.71
N ALA A 177 3.05 -10.50 -7.61
CA ALA A 177 2.50 -10.88 -6.31
C ALA A 177 0.97 -10.87 -6.28
N ASP A 178 0.32 -10.01 -7.08
CA ASP A 178 -1.15 -9.89 -7.13
C ASP A 178 -1.82 -11.19 -7.62
N TYR A 179 -1.08 -12.01 -8.37
CA TYR A 179 -1.57 -13.23 -9.02
C TYR A 179 -0.89 -14.49 -8.49
N TYR A 180 -0.18 -14.43 -7.37
CA TYR A 180 0.61 -15.56 -6.85
C TYR A 180 -0.23 -16.83 -6.59
N ASN A 181 -1.51 -16.66 -6.22
CA ASN A 181 -2.42 -17.77 -5.93
C ASN A 181 -2.98 -18.46 -7.19
N ASP A 182 -2.86 -17.83 -8.36
CA ASP A 182 -3.30 -18.38 -9.65
C ASP A 182 -2.21 -18.16 -10.72
N PRO A 183 -1.27 -19.11 -10.84
CA PRO A 183 -0.19 -19.05 -11.82
C PRO A 183 -0.70 -18.95 -13.27
N GLN A 184 -1.85 -19.56 -13.59
CA GLN A 184 -2.40 -19.52 -14.94
C GLN A 184 -2.91 -18.12 -15.28
N LEU A 185 -3.54 -17.45 -14.32
CA LEU A 185 -3.95 -16.06 -14.47
C LEU A 185 -2.74 -15.13 -14.63
N LEU A 186 -1.66 -15.33 -13.88
CA LEU A 186 -0.42 -14.56 -14.03
C LEU A 186 0.17 -14.72 -15.44
N LEU A 187 0.30 -15.96 -15.93
CA LEU A 187 0.79 -16.24 -17.29
C LEU A 187 -0.11 -15.61 -18.35
N SER A 188 -1.44 -15.70 -18.16
CA SER A 188 -2.43 -15.06 -19.02
C SER A 188 -2.32 -13.53 -19.02
N GLN A 189 -2.07 -12.89 -17.87
CA GLN A 189 -1.85 -11.44 -17.83
C GLN A 189 -0.52 -11.05 -18.48
N LEU A 190 0.53 -11.84 -18.29
CA LEU A 190 1.87 -11.54 -18.80
C LEU A 190 2.00 -11.78 -20.31
N PHE A 191 1.70 -12.99 -20.78
CA PHE A 191 1.89 -13.42 -22.16
C PHE A 191 0.60 -13.39 -23.00
N GLY A 192 -0.56 -13.25 -22.36
CA GLY A 192 -1.84 -13.41 -23.04
C GLY A 192 -2.24 -14.88 -23.11
N HIS A 193 -3.44 -15.13 -23.59
CA HIS A 193 -3.95 -16.50 -23.74
C HIS A 193 -4.86 -16.64 -24.97
N ILE A 194 -4.94 -17.85 -25.49
CA ILE A 194 -5.94 -18.23 -26.51
C ILE A 194 -7.17 -18.79 -25.80
N LYS A 195 -8.35 -18.61 -26.42
CA LYS A 195 -9.60 -19.21 -25.97
C LYS A 195 -9.43 -20.70 -25.66
N ARG A 196 -9.98 -21.13 -24.52
CA ARG A 196 -9.95 -22.51 -23.98
C ARG A 196 -8.54 -23.02 -23.58
N SER A 197 -7.56 -22.15 -23.41
CA SER A 197 -6.24 -22.53 -22.89
C SER A 197 -6.26 -22.95 -21.41
N PHE A 198 -7.21 -22.43 -20.62
CA PHE A 198 -7.47 -22.84 -19.23
C PHE A 198 -8.93 -22.60 -18.84
N ALA A 199 -9.33 -23.06 -17.65
CA ALA A 199 -10.69 -22.88 -17.13
C ALA A 199 -10.99 -21.39 -16.91
N GLY A 200 -11.99 -20.85 -17.61
CA GLY A 200 -12.32 -19.42 -17.60
C GLY A 200 -11.77 -18.60 -18.78
N ALA A 201 -10.98 -19.21 -19.67
CA ALA A 201 -10.48 -18.59 -20.90
C ALA A 201 -11.55 -18.57 -22.02
N ASP A 202 -12.60 -17.76 -21.87
CA ASP A 202 -13.73 -17.74 -22.81
C ASP A 202 -13.40 -17.08 -24.17
N LYS A 203 -12.39 -16.21 -24.18
CA LYS A 203 -11.95 -15.42 -25.35
C LYS A 203 -10.43 -15.27 -25.34
N ASP A 204 -9.87 -14.98 -26.51
CA ASP A 204 -8.46 -14.61 -26.61
C ASP A 204 -8.18 -13.29 -25.88
N ARG A 205 -7.03 -13.19 -25.22
CA ARG A 205 -6.61 -12.00 -24.50
C ARG A 205 -5.15 -11.67 -24.77
N VAL A 206 -4.90 -10.38 -25.02
CA VAL A 206 -3.57 -9.81 -25.20
C VAL A 206 -2.88 -9.63 -23.84
N GLY A 207 -1.63 -10.11 -23.73
CA GLY A 207 -0.80 -10.01 -22.53
C GLY A 207 -0.12 -8.65 -22.35
N ALA A 208 0.47 -8.45 -21.17
CA ALA A 208 1.26 -7.28 -20.82
C ALA A 208 2.50 -7.13 -21.69
N LEU A 209 3.12 -8.24 -22.09
CA LEU A 209 4.29 -8.25 -22.98
C LEU A 209 3.95 -7.64 -24.35
N GLU A 210 2.87 -8.09 -24.98
CA GLU A 210 2.42 -7.57 -26.27
C GLU A 210 1.95 -6.11 -26.17
N LYS A 211 1.34 -5.72 -25.04
CA LYS A 211 0.96 -4.31 -24.76
C LYS A 211 2.15 -3.39 -24.54
N ALA A 212 3.31 -3.93 -24.16
CA ALA A 212 4.53 -3.18 -23.88
C ALA A 212 5.45 -3.04 -25.11
N ASP A 213 4.99 -3.47 -26.30
CA ASP A 213 5.77 -3.41 -27.53
C ASP A 213 6.22 -1.96 -27.84
N GLY A 214 7.51 -1.79 -28.16
CA GLY A 214 8.12 -0.49 -28.39
C GLY A 214 8.44 0.32 -27.12
N GLY A 215 8.29 -0.28 -25.93
CA GLY A 215 8.51 0.38 -24.65
C GLY A 215 9.12 -0.53 -23.58
N ILE A 216 8.61 -0.43 -22.35
CA ILE A 216 9.13 -1.12 -21.17
C ILE A 216 8.02 -1.93 -20.51
N LEU A 217 8.35 -3.17 -20.13
CA LEU A 217 7.55 -3.99 -19.22
C LEU A 217 8.25 -4.08 -17.86
N PHE A 218 7.64 -3.49 -16.85
CA PHE A 218 8.08 -3.56 -15.46
C PHE A 218 7.37 -4.71 -14.73
N LEU A 219 8.14 -5.69 -14.27
CA LEU A 219 7.68 -6.87 -13.54
C LEU A 219 8.04 -6.75 -12.07
N ASP A 220 7.08 -6.36 -11.24
CA ASP A 220 7.31 -6.31 -9.79
C ASP A 220 7.20 -7.70 -9.16
N GLU A 221 8.03 -7.95 -8.15
CA GLU A 221 8.17 -9.24 -7.48
C GLU A 221 8.37 -10.41 -8.47
N ILE A 222 9.27 -10.23 -9.45
CA ILE A 222 9.51 -11.16 -10.58
C ILE A 222 9.85 -12.59 -10.15
N HIS A 223 10.41 -12.77 -8.95
CA HIS A 223 10.73 -14.09 -8.40
C HIS A 223 9.47 -14.96 -8.15
N LYS A 224 8.28 -14.34 -8.07
CA LYS A 224 6.98 -15.00 -7.94
C LYS A 224 6.47 -15.64 -9.23
N LEU A 225 7.15 -15.42 -10.37
CA LEU A 225 6.80 -16.11 -11.61
C LEU A 225 6.93 -17.64 -11.43
N PRO A 226 5.95 -18.43 -11.90
CA PRO A 226 6.05 -19.88 -11.90
C PRO A 226 7.14 -20.34 -12.88
N PRO A 227 7.68 -21.57 -12.72
CA PRO A 227 8.76 -22.09 -13.57
C PRO A 227 8.47 -21.96 -15.08
N GLU A 228 7.24 -22.28 -15.52
CA GLU A 228 6.85 -22.16 -16.92
C GLU A 228 6.92 -20.70 -17.41
N GLY A 229 6.52 -19.76 -16.55
CA GLY A 229 6.60 -18.34 -16.84
C GLY A 229 8.02 -17.81 -16.93
N LYS A 230 8.93 -18.35 -16.10
CA LYS A 230 10.36 -18.02 -16.16
C LYS A 230 10.94 -18.49 -17.49
N GLU A 231 10.66 -19.72 -17.91
CA GLU A 231 11.14 -20.27 -19.18
C GLU A 231 10.63 -19.46 -20.38
N MET A 232 9.34 -19.12 -20.41
CA MET A 232 8.76 -18.28 -21.46
C MET A 232 9.38 -16.88 -21.50
N LEU A 233 9.60 -16.26 -20.33
CA LEU A 233 10.23 -14.95 -20.25
C LEU A 233 11.68 -15.00 -20.73
N PHE A 234 12.42 -16.04 -20.35
CA PHE A 234 13.79 -16.20 -20.79
C PHE A 234 13.89 -16.48 -22.29
N TYR A 235 13.01 -17.32 -22.83
CA TYR A 235 12.90 -17.55 -24.27
C TYR A 235 12.66 -16.24 -25.02
N PHE A 236 11.79 -15.37 -24.49
CA PHE A 236 11.58 -14.02 -25.03
C PHE A 236 12.84 -13.16 -24.96
N MET A 237 13.53 -13.09 -23.82
CA MET A 237 14.74 -12.28 -23.69
C MET A 237 15.87 -12.76 -24.62
N ASP A 238 16.00 -14.07 -24.84
CA ASP A 238 17.05 -14.66 -25.68
C ASP A 238 16.75 -14.55 -27.18
N LYS A 239 15.48 -14.72 -27.58
CA LYS A 239 15.08 -14.82 -29.01
C LYS A 239 14.27 -13.63 -29.53
N GLY A 240 13.74 -12.78 -28.66
CA GLY A 240 12.78 -11.72 -29.00
C GLY A 240 11.41 -12.26 -29.45
N LYS A 241 11.14 -13.54 -29.18
CA LYS A 241 9.93 -14.26 -29.60
C LYS A 241 9.15 -14.78 -28.41
N PHE A 242 7.83 -14.84 -28.52
CA PHE A 242 6.98 -15.41 -27.47
C PHE A 242 5.70 -16.00 -28.05
N ASN A 243 5.05 -16.84 -27.25
CA ASN A 243 3.76 -17.44 -27.55
C ASN A 243 2.74 -17.02 -26.50
N ARG A 244 1.48 -16.87 -26.90
CA ARG A 244 0.39 -16.76 -25.93
C ARG A 244 0.26 -18.08 -25.19
N PHE A 245 -0.25 -18.03 -23.96
CA PHE A 245 -0.49 -19.23 -23.18
C PHE A 245 -1.49 -20.15 -23.92
N GLY A 246 -1.10 -21.41 -24.13
CA GLY A 246 -1.83 -22.40 -24.93
C GLY A 246 -1.59 -22.36 -26.44
N GLU A 247 -0.70 -21.50 -26.94
CA GLU A 247 -0.34 -21.40 -28.36
C GLU A 247 0.91 -22.27 -28.67
N THR A 248 0.78 -23.23 -29.58
CA THR A 248 1.88 -24.16 -29.95
C THR A 248 2.74 -23.68 -31.12
N GLU A 249 2.19 -22.86 -32.02
CA GLU A 249 2.86 -22.36 -33.24
C GLU A 249 2.73 -20.84 -33.39
N GLY A 250 2.83 -20.13 -32.26
CA GLY A 250 3.05 -18.69 -32.27
C GLY A 250 4.51 -18.43 -32.62
N ASP A 251 4.79 -17.42 -33.43
CA ASP A 251 6.15 -16.92 -33.63
C ASP A 251 6.07 -15.40 -33.52
N ARG A 252 5.43 -14.94 -32.41
CA ARG A 252 5.13 -13.53 -32.17
C ARG A 252 6.40 -12.83 -31.73
N ASN A 253 6.62 -11.64 -32.27
CA ASN A 253 7.76 -10.81 -31.91
C ASN A 253 7.26 -9.55 -31.19
N ALA A 254 8.01 -9.10 -30.19
CA ALA A 254 7.82 -7.80 -29.56
C ALA A 254 9.19 -7.23 -29.18
N ASN A 255 9.35 -5.91 -29.31
CA ASN A 255 10.56 -5.20 -28.90
C ASN A 255 10.31 -4.50 -27.56
N VAL A 256 10.56 -5.22 -26.47
CA VAL A 256 10.25 -4.77 -25.10
C VAL A 256 11.50 -4.82 -24.23
N LEU A 257 11.76 -3.73 -23.50
CA LEU A 257 12.76 -3.73 -22.44
C LEU A 257 12.13 -4.24 -21.14
N ILE A 258 12.59 -5.40 -20.66
CA ILE A 258 12.19 -5.94 -19.36
C ILE A 258 12.97 -5.25 -18.23
N ILE A 259 12.23 -4.71 -17.25
CA ILE A 259 12.76 -4.29 -15.95
C ILE A 259 12.06 -5.15 -14.88
N GLY A 260 12.79 -6.01 -14.18
CA GLY A 260 12.26 -6.79 -13.07
C GLY A 260 12.59 -6.15 -11.72
N SER A 261 11.76 -6.35 -10.70
CA SER A 261 12.11 -6.06 -9.31
C SER A 261 11.82 -7.22 -8.37
N THR A 262 12.56 -7.25 -7.25
CA THR A 262 12.40 -8.31 -6.24
C THR A 262 12.90 -7.85 -4.87
N ASN A 263 12.26 -8.36 -3.82
CA ASN A 263 12.67 -8.23 -2.41
C ASN A 263 13.51 -9.41 -1.89
N GLU A 264 13.63 -10.49 -2.66
CA GLU A 264 14.47 -11.63 -2.33
C GLU A 264 15.94 -11.22 -2.22
N SER A 265 16.68 -11.87 -1.32
CA SER A 265 18.12 -11.69 -1.19
C SER A 265 18.84 -12.17 -2.44
N LYS A 266 20.04 -11.62 -2.68
CA LYS A 266 20.87 -12.00 -3.85
C LYS A 266 21.25 -13.48 -3.85
N ASP A 267 21.31 -14.08 -2.67
CA ASP A 267 21.71 -15.47 -2.46
C ASP A 267 20.53 -16.44 -2.56
N SER A 268 19.32 -15.94 -2.80
CA SER A 268 18.12 -16.77 -2.95
C SER A 268 18.17 -17.62 -4.22
N ASN A 269 17.86 -18.92 -4.10
CA ASN A 269 17.77 -19.80 -5.26
C ASN A 269 16.64 -19.37 -6.24
N LEU A 270 15.67 -18.59 -5.78
CA LEU A 270 14.55 -18.10 -6.60
C LEU A 270 14.98 -17.03 -7.60
N ILE A 271 15.99 -16.23 -7.24
CA ILE A 271 16.50 -15.12 -8.06
C ILE A 271 17.71 -15.53 -8.91
N LYS A 272 18.48 -16.55 -8.51
CA LYS A 272 19.69 -16.99 -9.20
C LYS A 272 19.53 -17.18 -10.73
N PRO A 273 18.47 -17.84 -11.24
CA PRO A 273 18.26 -17.96 -12.69
C PRO A 273 18.08 -16.61 -13.41
N PHE A 274 17.49 -15.62 -12.73
CA PHE A 274 17.34 -14.27 -13.26
C PHE A 274 18.67 -13.51 -13.24
N LEU A 275 19.47 -13.65 -12.19
CA LEU A 275 20.80 -13.04 -12.09
C LEU A 275 21.75 -13.51 -13.20
N GLU A 276 21.61 -14.77 -13.64
CA GLU A 276 22.43 -15.37 -14.70
C GLU A 276 22.00 -14.93 -16.11
N ARG A 277 20.70 -14.61 -16.33
CA ARG A 277 20.17 -14.25 -17.66
C ARG A 277 19.94 -12.76 -17.87
N ILE A 278 19.66 -11.99 -16.82
CA ILE A 278 19.45 -10.54 -16.89
C ILE A 278 20.80 -9.83 -16.80
N GLN A 279 21.12 -8.99 -17.79
CA GLN A 279 22.48 -8.46 -17.96
C GLN A 279 22.84 -7.37 -16.92
N SER A 280 21.87 -6.55 -16.52
CA SER A 280 22.08 -5.45 -15.57
C SER A 280 21.40 -5.73 -14.23
N ASN A 281 22.18 -5.73 -13.15
CA ASN A 281 21.68 -5.97 -11.79
C ASN A 281 21.96 -4.73 -10.91
N ILE A 282 20.90 -4.12 -10.39
CA ILE A 282 20.94 -2.88 -9.60
C ILE A 282 20.46 -3.16 -8.17
N PHE A 283 21.28 -2.81 -7.19
CA PHE A 283 20.98 -3.03 -5.77
C PHE A 283 20.62 -1.73 -5.08
N ILE A 284 19.35 -1.60 -4.68
CA ILE A 284 18.88 -0.44 -3.92
C ILE A 284 19.09 -0.72 -2.42
N PRO A 285 19.87 0.14 -1.71
CA PRO A 285 20.14 -0.06 -0.30
C PRO A 285 18.90 0.23 0.56
N ASN A 286 18.87 -0.42 1.71
CA ASN A 286 17.88 -0.19 2.75
C ASN A 286 17.94 1.24 3.26
N PHE A 287 16.86 1.72 3.87
CA PHE A 287 16.82 3.07 4.42
C PHE A 287 17.89 3.29 5.50
N SER A 288 18.16 2.26 6.33
CA SER A 288 19.17 2.31 7.38
C SER A 288 20.60 2.51 6.85
N ASP A 289 20.89 2.00 5.66
CA ASP A 289 22.22 2.06 5.03
C ASP A 289 22.47 3.34 4.23
N ARG A 290 21.44 4.19 4.09
CA ARG A 290 21.58 5.47 3.37
C ARG A 290 22.30 6.52 4.21
N ASP A 291 22.91 7.47 3.53
CA ASP A 291 23.50 8.64 4.16
C ASP A 291 22.46 9.41 5.00
N ILE A 292 22.91 10.03 6.08
CA ILE A 292 22.11 10.84 6.99
C ILE A 292 21.43 11.98 6.24
N ASP A 293 22.14 12.64 5.32
CA ASP A 293 21.57 13.72 4.52
C ASP A 293 20.41 13.23 3.64
N ASP A 294 20.52 12.01 3.09
CA ASP A 294 19.46 11.39 2.28
C ASP A 294 18.27 11.01 3.15
N LYS A 295 18.50 10.44 4.34
CA LYS A 295 17.45 10.12 5.32
C LYS A 295 16.65 11.37 5.69
N LEU A 296 17.34 12.49 5.96
CA LEU A 296 16.71 13.77 6.29
C LEU A 296 15.91 14.34 5.11
N LYS A 297 16.47 14.30 3.89
CA LYS A 297 15.76 14.72 2.67
C LYS A 297 14.51 13.90 2.42
N ILE A 298 14.56 12.57 2.63
CA ILE A 298 13.39 11.67 2.49
C ILE A 298 12.30 12.05 3.49
N ILE A 299 12.64 12.19 4.78
CA ILE A 299 11.66 12.59 5.81
C ILE A 299 11.05 13.94 5.48
N LYS A 300 11.87 14.92 5.08
CA LYS A 300 11.39 16.25 4.67
C LYS A 300 10.44 16.17 3.47
N GLY A 301 10.78 15.39 2.44
CA GLY A 301 9.93 15.19 1.26
C GLY A 301 8.59 14.51 1.61
N LEU A 302 8.61 13.50 2.48
CA LEU A 302 7.39 12.85 2.96
C LEU A 302 6.51 13.81 3.77
N LEU A 303 7.10 14.62 4.65
CA LEU A 303 6.38 15.67 5.38
C LEU A 303 5.81 16.73 4.44
N GLN A 304 6.54 17.13 3.40
CA GLN A 304 6.08 18.08 2.38
C GLN A 304 4.88 17.54 1.60
N ASN A 305 4.87 16.25 1.27
CA ASN A 305 3.72 15.62 0.62
C ASN A 305 2.48 15.68 1.53
N GLU A 306 2.65 15.50 2.83
CA GLU A 306 1.55 15.61 3.79
C GLU A 306 1.12 17.07 4.04
N THR A 307 2.04 18.05 4.09
CA THR A 307 1.65 19.46 4.17
C THR A 307 0.83 19.91 2.95
N LEU A 308 1.13 19.38 1.76
CA LEU A 308 0.35 19.65 0.54
C LEU A 308 -1.07 19.08 0.61
N LYS A 309 -1.24 17.88 1.19
CA LYS A 309 -2.57 17.26 1.37
C LYS A 309 -3.41 17.99 2.41
N ILE A 310 -2.79 18.40 3.52
CA ILE A 310 -3.47 19.04 4.65
C ILE A 310 -3.65 20.55 4.43
N ASN A 311 -2.82 21.14 3.57
CA ASN A 311 -2.70 22.58 3.35
C ASN A 311 -2.40 23.37 4.64
N LYS A 312 -1.61 22.79 5.55
CA LYS A 312 -1.09 23.42 6.77
C LYS A 312 0.41 23.13 6.93
N PRO A 313 1.20 24.05 7.49
CA PRO A 313 2.60 23.77 7.81
C PRO A 313 2.70 22.76 8.97
N ILE A 314 3.73 21.92 8.92
CA ILE A 314 4.05 20.93 9.95
C ILE A 314 5.34 21.33 10.65
N LYS A 315 5.30 21.40 11.98
CA LYS A 315 6.43 21.62 12.88
C LYS A 315 6.77 20.32 13.58
N ILE A 316 8.00 19.84 13.45
CA ILE A 316 8.45 18.57 14.05
C ILE A 316 9.73 18.80 14.88
N THR A 317 9.82 18.18 16.05
CA THR A 317 11.02 18.29 16.91
C THR A 317 12.18 17.44 16.38
N ALA A 318 13.42 17.83 16.70
CA ALA A 318 14.61 17.05 16.33
C ALA A 318 14.56 15.62 16.89
N GLU A 319 14.10 15.45 18.11
CA GLU A 319 13.94 14.15 18.77
C GLU A 319 12.93 13.25 18.03
N ALA A 320 11.83 13.84 17.54
CA ALA A 320 10.85 13.14 16.73
C ALA A 320 11.47 12.64 15.40
N ILE A 321 12.27 13.46 14.74
CA ILE A 321 12.99 13.05 13.51
C ILE A 321 13.95 11.90 13.82
N LYS A 322 14.75 12.01 14.89
CA LYS A 322 15.67 10.94 15.32
C LYS A 322 14.93 9.63 15.59
N ALA A 323 13.80 9.69 16.30
CA ALA A 323 12.97 8.53 16.58
C ALA A 323 12.47 7.85 15.28
N LEU A 324 12.03 8.65 14.30
CA LEU A 324 11.60 8.15 12.98
C LEU A 324 12.73 7.48 12.18
N ILE A 325 13.96 7.98 12.27
CA ILE A 325 15.12 7.36 11.62
C ILE A 325 15.48 6.03 12.29
N GLY A 326 15.35 5.94 13.61
CA GLY A 326 15.76 4.77 14.38
C GLY A 326 14.81 3.57 14.29
N ILE A 327 13.51 3.78 14.08
CA ILE A 327 12.52 2.68 14.04
C ILE A 327 12.58 1.86 12.75
N THR A 328 13.01 2.44 11.63
CA THR A 328 12.89 1.81 10.30
C THR A 328 13.89 0.67 10.13
N SER A 329 13.53 -0.51 10.64
CA SER A 329 14.26 -1.78 10.46
C SER A 329 13.52 -2.75 9.54
N PHE A 330 12.20 -2.64 9.40
CA PHE A 330 11.39 -3.52 8.54
C PHE A 330 10.35 -2.74 7.72
N GLY A 331 10.49 -2.71 6.40
CA GLY A 331 9.55 -2.02 5.49
C GLY A 331 10.00 -0.63 5.01
N ASN A 332 11.23 -0.22 5.36
CA ASN A 332 11.96 0.89 4.76
C ASN A 332 11.15 2.19 4.62
N ILE A 333 11.19 2.84 3.45
CA ILE A 333 10.56 4.15 3.19
C ILE A 333 9.02 4.03 3.22
N ALA A 334 8.46 2.88 2.84
CA ALA A 334 7.02 2.65 2.89
C ALA A 334 6.47 2.67 4.33
N GLN A 335 7.17 2.03 5.27
CA GLN A 335 6.82 2.11 6.70
C GLN A 335 6.99 3.54 7.23
N LEU A 336 8.07 4.22 6.84
CA LEU A 336 8.31 5.61 7.22
C LEU A 336 7.19 6.55 6.73
N LYS A 337 6.73 6.40 5.47
CA LYS A 337 5.59 7.13 4.90
C LYS A 337 4.33 6.94 5.74
N SER A 338 4.00 5.69 6.08
CA SER A 338 2.84 5.36 6.91
C SER A 338 2.93 5.94 8.33
N ASN A 339 4.09 5.82 8.98
CA ASN A 339 4.31 6.41 10.31
C ASN A 339 4.17 7.94 10.30
N ILE A 340 4.73 8.61 9.29
CA ILE A 340 4.59 10.06 9.11
C ILE A 340 3.12 10.43 8.91
N GLN A 341 2.38 9.70 8.07
CA GLN A 341 0.94 9.92 7.86
C GLN A 341 0.14 9.84 9.16
N VAL A 342 0.38 8.82 10.00
CA VAL A 342 -0.29 8.70 11.30
C VAL A 342 0.02 9.88 12.21
N LEU A 343 1.29 10.31 12.26
CA LEU A 343 1.72 11.43 13.11
C LEU A 343 1.13 12.76 12.61
N CYS A 344 1.11 12.98 11.31
CA CYS A 344 0.49 14.15 10.69
C CYS A 344 -1.01 14.18 10.95
N ALA A 345 -1.71 13.04 10.86
CA ALA A 345 -3.13 12.95 11.17
C ALA A 345 -3.44 13.22 12.65
N LYS A 346 -2.65 12.68 13.59
CA LYS A 346 -2.79 12.99 15.03
C LYS A 346 -2.45 14.44 15.34
N GLY A 347 -1.39 14.97 14.74
CA GLY A 347 -1.02 16.38 14.89
C GLY A 347 -2.11 17.29 14.33
N PHE A 348 -2.70 16.93 13.17
CA PHE A 348 -3.82 17.64 12.57
C PHE A 348 -5.00 17.68 13.54
N LEU A 349 -5.43 16.53 14.09
CA LEU A 349 -6.48 16.44 15.10
C LEU A 349 -6.27 17.38 16.29
N ASN A 350 -5.05 17.42 16.82
CA ASN A 350 -4.74 18.30 17.95
C ASN A 350 -4.78 19.78 17.56
N SER A 351 -4.44 20.10 16.31
CA SER A 351 -4.47 21.46 15.74
C SER A 351 -5.82 21.88 15.14
N ILE A 352 -6.91 21.12 15.36
CA ILE A 352 -8.23 21.50 14.82
C ILE A 352 -8.79 22.73 15.54
N ASN A 353 -8.41 22.93 16.80
CA ASN A 353 -8.85 24.07 17.61
C ASN A 353 -7.87 25.24 17.61
N GLU A 354 -6.67 25.04 17.05
CA GLU A 354 -5.59 26.04 17.05
C GLU A 354 -5.23 26.41 15.62
N ASP A 355 -5.29 27.70 15.30
CA ASP A 355 -4.92 28.19 13.99
C ASP A 355 -3.40 28.21 13.81
N GLY A 356 -2.94 27.57 12.73
CA GLY A 356 -1.69 27.97 12.06
C GLY A 356 -0.70 26.85 11.78
N VAL A 357 -0.49 25.87 12.67
CA VAL A 357 0.61 24.89 12.52
C VAL A 357 0.29 23.54 13.18
N ILE A 358 0.61 22.45 12.49
CA ILE A 358 0.55 21.10 13.05
C ILE A 358 1.84 20.83 13.83
N SER A 359 1.75 20.56 15.13
CA SER A 359 2.93 20.20 15.95
C SER A 359 3.07 18.69 16.09
N ILE A 360 4.27 18.17 15.85
CA ILE A 360 4.64 16.76 16.01
C ILE A 360 5.79 16.68 17.01
N ASN A 361 5.47 16.22 18.21
CA ASN A 361 6.40 16.08 19.33
C ASN A 361 6.57 14.62 19.73
N LEU A 362 7.65 14.31 20.45
CA LEU A 362 7.93 12.95 20.94
C LEU A 362 6.78 12.39 21.80
N SER A 363 6.11 13.23 22.60
CA SER A 363 4.99 12.81 23.46
C SER A 363 3.84 12.17 22.68
N MET A 364 3.53 12.67 21.48
CA MET A 364 2.45 12.21 20.60
C MET A 364 2.76 10.89 19.88
N MET A 365 4.02 10.47 19.89
CA MET A 365 4.46 9.26 19.20
C MET A 365 4.04 8.00 19.97
N PRO A 366 3.57 6.95 19.27
CA PRO A 366 3.36 5.64 19.87
C PRO A 366 4.69 5.03 20.35
N SER A 367 4.60 4.11 21.32
CA SER A 367 5.76 3.54 22.04
C SER A 367 6.77 2.88 21.10
N ASN A 368 6.31 2.20 20.06
CA ASN A 368 7.16 1.62 19.03
C ASN A 368 8.05 2.64 18.30
N ILE A 369 7.54 3.85 18.00
CA ILE A 369 8.34 4.92 17.37
C ILE A 369 9.35 5.51 18.36
N LYS A 370 8.95 5.65 19.63
CA LYS A 370 9.85 6.12 20.69
C LYS A 370 11.06 5.21 20.89
N GLU A 371 10.92 3.90 20.71
CA GLU A 371 12.04 2.95 20.77
C GLU A 371 13.14 3.27 19.74
N GLY A 372 12.80 3.85 18.58
CA GLY A 372 13.78 4.28 17.59
C GLY A 372 14.78 5.32 18.13
N LEU A 373 14.37 6.14 19.10
CA LEU A 373 15.27 7.09 19.76
C LEU A 373 16.37 6.38 20.57
N ILE A 374 16.03 5.24 21.17
CA ILE A 374 16.99 4.39 21.89
C ILE A 374 18.03 3.84 20.91
N THR A 375 17.58 3.37 19.74
CA THR A 375 18.45 2.86 18.68
C THR A 375 19.42 3.93 18.17
N ILE A 376 18.95 5.16 17.93
CA ILE A 376 19.82 6.25 17.49
C ILE A 376 20.77 6.71 18.60
N ASN A 377 20.31 6.78 19.84
CA ASN A 377 21.18 7.13 20.97
C ASN A 377 22.30 6.10 21.19
N ALA A 378 22.05 4.82 20.90
CA ALA A 378 23.08 3.79 20.92
C ALA A 378 24.13 3.96 19.80
N ARG A 379 23.77 4.60 18.68
CA ARG A 379 24.66 4.90 17.55
C ARG A 379 25.26 6.31 17.69
N GLN A 380 26.24 6.46 18.58
CA GLN A 380 26.81 7.75 18.96
C GLN A 380 27.22 8.63 17.76
N GLU A 381 27.93 8.08 16.77
CA GLU A 381 28.37 8.84 15.59
C GLU A 381 27.20 9.37 14.74
N GLU A 382 26.15 8.55 14.55
CA GLU A 382 24.96 8.93 13.78
C GLU A 382 24.16 10.00 14.53
N ASN A 383 24.04 9.86 15.86
CA ASN A 383 23.36 10.84 16.71
C ASN A 383 24.08 12.19 16.77
N ASP A 384 25.41 12.18 16.87
CA ASP A 384 26.21 13.41 16.91
C ASP A 384 26.09 14.19 15.60
N ARG A 385 26.11 13.49 14.46
CA ARG A 385 25.88 14.11 13.15
C ARG A 385 24.46 14.67 13.03
N LEU A 386 23.45 13.90 13.41
CA LEU A 386 22.04 14.35 13.40
C LEU A 386 21.83 15.59 14.28
N THR A 387 22.47 15.64 15.45
CA THR A 387 22.38 16.79 16.37
C THR A 387 23.02 18.05 15.79
N LYS A 388 24.08 17.91 14.98
CA LYS A 388 24.71 19.05 14.29
C LYS A 388 23.89 19.56 13.11
N LEU A 389 23.21 18.66 12.40
CA LEU A 389 22.45 18.98 11.18
C LEU A 389 21.03 19.47 11.46
N LEU A 390 20.41 19.02 12.56
CA LEU A 390 19.02 19.36 12.88
C LEU A 390 18.94 20.56 13.83
N PRO A 391 18.16 21.60 13.50
CA PRO A 391 17.73 22.58 14.49
C PRO A 391 16.79 21.91 15.52
N THR A 392 16.58 22.56 16.66
CA THR A 392 15.69 22.07 17.73
C THR A 392 14.29 21.71 17.22
N GLU A 393 13.76 22.52 16.31
CA GLU A 393 12.48 22.30 15.64
C GLU A 393 12.62 22.58 14.14
N VAL A 394 12.04 21.71 13.33
CA VAL A 394 12.02 21.83 11.86
C VAL A 394 10.61 22.20 11.44
N LEU A 395 10.48 23.31 10.72
CA LEU A 395 9.20 23.76 10.15
C LEU A 395 9.16 23.47 8.65
N VAL A 396 8.12 22.77 8.22
CA VAL A 396 7.89 22.34 6.84
C VAL A 396 6.63 23.02 6.32
N TYR A 397 6.75 23.73 5.20
CA TYR A 397 5.64 24.44 4.55
C TYR A 397 5.08 23.65 3.36
N PRO A 398 3.81 23.87 2.98
CA PRO A 398 3.27 23.37 1.72
C PRO A 398 4.00 24.05 0.55
N ASN A 399 4.75 23.28 -0.24
CA ASN A 399 5.46 23.80 -1.40
C ASN A 399 5.02 23.05 -2.66
N LYS A 400 4.32 23.76 -3.56
CA LYS A 400 3.77 23.20 -4.81
C LYS A 400 4.82 22.85 -5.87
N ASN A 401 6.08 23.25 -5.68
CA ASN A 401 7.18 22.91 -6.60
C ASN A 401 7.77 21.51 -6.36
N TYR A 402 7.32 20.78 -5.34
CA TYR A 402 7.70 19.39 -5.15
C TYR A 402 6.82 18.51 -6.04
N VAL A 403 7.42 17.94 -7.08
CA VAL A 403 6.74 17.00 -7.98
C VAL A 403 6.47 15.71 -7.21
N SER A 404 5.19 15.42 -6.95
CA SER A 404 4.77 14.10 -6.47
C SER A 404 5.13 13.06 -7.52
N LEU A 405 5.98 12.10 -7.16
CA LEU A 405 6.36 10.98 -8.05
C LEU A 405 5.44 9.77 -7.95
N GLU A 406 4.29 9.93 -7.30
CA GLU A 406 3.19 8.97 -7.28
C GLU A 406 1.93 9.72 -7.71
N ASN A 407 1.36 9.35 -8.86
CA ASN A 407 0.01 9.73 -9.25
C ASN A 407 -0.99 9.01 -8.32
N ASP A 408 -1.02 9.41 -7.05
CA ASP A 408 -1.95 8.95 -6.02
C ASP A 408 -3.26 9.76 -6.07
N GLU A 409 -3.76 10.11 -7.26
CA GLU A 409 -5.04 10.84 -7.44
C GLU A 409 -6.28 10.03 -6.98
N LYS A 410 -6.09 8.79 -6.52
CA LYS A 410 -7.15 7.92 -5.99
C LYS A 410 -7.06 7.61 -4.50
N GLN A 411 -6.18 8.27 -3.74
CA GLN A 411 -6.25 8.18 -2.28
C GLN A 411 -7.38 9.06 -1.77
N LEU A 412 -8.38 8.44 -1.12
CA LEU A 412 -9.35 9.15 -0.28
C LEU A 412 -8.59 10.15 0.59
N ASN A 413 -8.99 11.42 0.58
CA ASN A 413 -8.33 12.45 1.37
C ASN A 413 -8.66 12.22 2.86
N LEU A 414 -7.83 11.40 3.52
CA LEU A 414 -7.94 11.03 4.94
C LEU A 414 -8.22 12.25 5.83
N TYR A 415 -7.59 13.39 5.53
CA TYR A 415 -7.76 14.62 6.30
C TYR A 415 -9.13 15.27 6.13
N LYS A 416 -9.76 15.09 4.97
CA LYS A 416 -11.13 15.54 4.72
C LYS A 416 -12.13 14.68 5.51
N ILE A 417 -11.92 13.36 5.53
CA ILE A 417 -12.74 12.45 6.36
C ILE A 417 -12.61 12.83 7.83
N ILE A 418 -11.38 13.03 8.30
CA ILE A 418 -11.11 13.45 9.68
C ILE A 418 -11.75 14.81 9.97
N SER A 419 -11.64 15.79 9.08
CA SER A 419 -12.25 17.11 9.32
C SER A 419 -13.77 17.03 9.38
N ASP A 420 -14.38 16.27 8.46
CA ASP A 420 -15.82 16.12 8.37
C ASP A 420 -16.34 15.40 9.64
N GLU A 421 -15.67 14.33 10.09
CA GLU A 421 -15.98 13.64 11.35
C GLU A 421 -15.80 14.53 12.57
N VAL A 422 -14.76 15.37 12.64
CA VAL A 422 -14.56 16.28 13.78
C VAL A 422 -15.65 17.34 13.83
N ILE A 423 -16.08 17.85 12.67
CA ILE A 423 -17.18 18.82 12.58
C ILE A 423 -18.48 18.16 13.04
N ILE A 424 -18.78 16.94 12.58
CA ILE A 424 -19.96 16.17 13.00
C ILE A 424 -19.94 15.97 14.52
N LEU A 425 -18.84 15.43 15.08
CA LEU A 425 -18.77 15.10 16.50
C LEU A 425 -18.76 16.34 17.41
N LYS A 426 -18.24 17.47 16.94
CA LYS A 426 -18.36 18.76 17.64
C LYS A 426 -19.79 19.31 17.61
N ASN A 427 -20.49 19.14 16.49
CA ASN A 427 -21.88 19.55 16.35
C ASN A 427 -22.80 18.66 17.21
N GLU A 428 -22.41 17.39 17.42
CA GLU A 428 -23.05 16.43 18.35
C GLU A 428 -22.65 16.64 19.82
N GLY A 429 -22.05 17.78 20.20
CA GLY A 429 -21.79 18.13 21.61
C GLY A 429 -20.67 17.35 22.32
N MET A 430 -19.94 16.47 21.63
CA MET A 430 -18.87 15.70 22.26
C MET A 430 -17.72 16.59 22.74
N ASP A 431 -17.18 16.26 23.92
CA ASP A 431 -16.01 16.95 24.45
C ASP A 431 -14.78 16.75 23.56
N SER A 432 -13.98 17.80 23.46
CA SER A 432 -12.80 17.86 22.59
C SER A 432 -11.77 16.75 22.87
N ASP A 433 -11.68 16.23 24.10
CA ASP A 433 -10.76 15.13 24.43
C ASP A 433 -11.35 13.74 24.11
N GLU A 434 -12.67 13.59 24.07
CA GLU A 434 -13.34 12.36 23.62
C GLU A 434 -13.30 12.22 22.10
N ILE A 435 -13.49 13.33 21.38
CA ILE A 435 -13.34 13.40 19.92
C ILE A 435 -11.91 12.98 19.52
N LYS A 436 -10.88 13.52 20.18
CA LYS A 436 -9.48 13.16 19.92
C LYS A 436 -9.23 11.67 20.13
N LYS A 437 -9.75 11.08 21.20
CA LYS A 437 -9.58 9.65 21.49
C LYS A 437 -10.27 8.78 20.43
N PHE A 438 -11.48 9.13 20.04
CA PHE A 438 -12.25 8.41 19.02
C PHE A 438 -11.51 8.38 17.68
N ILE A 439 -11.17 9.55 17.14
CA ILE A 439 -10.59 9.63 15.81
C ILE A 439 -9.15 9.12 15.81
N THR A 440 -8.42 9.25 16.93
CA THR A 440 -7.11 8.60 17.07
C THR A 440 -7.20 7.09 16.92
N ALA A 441 -8.24 6.45 17.47
CA ALA A 441 -8.45 5.01 17.31
C ALA A 441 -8.79 4.66 15.86
N ASP A 442 -9.67 5.43 15.22
CA ASP A 442 -10.10 5.20 13.84
C ASP A 442 -8.96 5.43 12.83
N ILE A 443 -8.16 6.49 12.98
CA ILE A 443 -6.93 6.72 12.18
C ILE A 443 -5.97 5.54 12.28
N ASN A 444 -5.73 5.03 13.49
CA ASN A 444 -4.79 3.91 13.65
C ASN A 444 -5.32 2.64 12.95
N VAL A 445 -6.65 2.43 12.92
CA VAL A 445 -7.28 1.32 12.19
C VAL A 445 -7.19 1.55 10.68
N HIS A 446 -7.57 2.73 10.19
CA HIS A 446 -7.58 3.07 8.78
C HIS A 446 -6.18 2.99 8.16
N VAL A 447 -5.17 3.54 8.84
CA VAL A 447 -3.78 3.48 8.37
C VAL A 447 -3.20 2.08 8.52
N LYS A 448 -3.58 1.30 9.55
CA LYS A 448 -3.20 -0.11 9.64
C LYS A 448 -3.83 -0.92 8.50
N CYS A 449 -5.05 -0.64 8.09
CA CYS A 449 -5.67 -1.28 6.91
C CYS A 449 -4.96 -0.91 5.60
N LEU A 450 -4.47 0.33 5.46
CA LEU A 450 -3.62 0.74 4.33
C LEU A 450 -2.24 0.05 4.36
N TYR A 451 -1.65 -0.12 5.54
CA TYR A 451 -0.39 -0.82 5.75
C TYR A 451 -0.53 -2.34 5.51
N ASP A 452 -1.66 -2.92 5.90
CA ASP A 452 -1.98 -4.35 5.73
C ASP A 452 -2.28 -4.71 4.27
N LYS A 453 -2.59 -3.73 3.39
CA LYS A 453 -2.55 -3.96 1.92
C LYS A 453 -1.13 -4.28 1.42
N PHE A 454 -0.09 -3.95 2.19
CA PHE A 454 1.32 -4.21 1.88
C PHE A 454 1.98 -5.22 2.82
N LYS A 455 1.23 -5.83 3.76
CA LYS A 455 1.77 -6.84 4.68
C LYS A 455 0.70 -7.83 5.15
N ASN A 456 0.87 -9.10 4.76
CA ASN A 456 0.15 -10.21 5.37
C ASN A 456 0.66 -10.47 6.81
N ASP A 457 -0.30 -10.78 7.69
CA ASP A 457 -0.20 -11.38 9.04
C ASP A 457 -0.02 -10.55 10.33
N LYS A 458 -1.12 -10.54 11.11
CA LYS A 458 -1.34 -11.10 12.49
C LYS A 458 -2.14 -10.16 13.42
N TYR A 459 -3.45 -10.38 13.51
CA TYR A 459 -4.37 -9.76 14.47
C TYR A 459 -4.51 -10.69 15.70
N SER A 460 -3.97 -10.32 16.88
CA SER A 460 -4.06 -11.18 18.07
C SER A 460 -5.12 -10.68 19.06
N LYS A 461 -6.13 -11.51 19.35
CA LYS A 461 -7.26 -11.27 20.30
C LYS A 461 -6.85 -10.67 21.66
N TYR A 462 -5.62 -10.90 22.10
CA TYR A 462 -5.06 -10.39 23.36
C TYR A 462 -4.95 -8.86 23.42
N ASN A 463 -4.78 -8.18 22.29
CA ASN A 463 -4.66 -6.72 22.26
C ASN A 463 -6.02 -6.01 22.38
N LEU A 464 -7.12 -6.68 22.03
CA LEU A 464 -8.47 -6.09 22.09
C LEU A 464 -8.96 -5.95 23.54
N TYR A 465 -8.71 -6.97 24.38
CA TYR A 465 -9.06 -6.96 25.81
C TYR A 465 -8.34 -5.88 26.63
N LYS A 466 -7.26 -5.28 26.09
CA LYS A 466 -6.56 -4.16 26.73
C LYS A 466 -7.25 -2.82 26.49
N ILE A 467 -8.13 -2.74 25.50
CA ILE A 467 -8.66 -1.48 24.95
C ILE A 467 -10.19 -1.42 25.08
N VAL A 468 -10.86 -2.58 25.02
CA VAL A 468 -12.32 -2.68 25.02
C VAL A 468 -12.77 -3.59 26.17
N ASP A 469 -13.86 -3.20 26.86
CA ASP A 469 -14.46 -4.01 27.92
C ASP A 469 -14.83 -5.41 27.41
N ALA A 470 -14.48 -6.44 28.19
CA ALA A 470 -14.78 -7.83 27.88
C ALA A 470 -16.26 -8.10 27.57
N LYS A 471 -17.19 -7.33 28.15
CA LYS A 471 -18.62 -7.42 27.85
C LYS A 471 -18.95 -7.03 26.40
N ILE A 472 -18.31 -5.97 25.90
CA ILE A 472 -18.50 -5.45 24.54
C ILE A 472 -17.85 -6.39 23.52
N ILE A 473 -16.67 -6.94 23.85
CA ILE A 473 -16.00 -7.94 23.01
C ILE A 473 -16.86 -9.19 22.87
N ARG A 474 -17.38 -9.74 23.98
CA ARG A 474 -18.27 -10.91 23.95
C ARG A 474 -19.53 -10.66 23.13
N PHE A 475 -20.13 -9.48 23.30
CA PHE A 475 -21.30 -9.11 22.52
C PHE A 475 -20.99 -8.98 21.03
N SER A 476 -19.82 -8.44 20.67
CA SER A 476 -19.35 -8.37 19.28
C SER A 476 -19.10 -9.75 18.68
N GLU A 477 -18.64 -10.73 19.48
CA GLU A 477 -18.53 -12.13 19.05
C GLU A 477 -19.90 -12.77 18.78
N GLU A 478 -20.90 -12.44 19.59
CA GLU A 478 -22.26 -12.91 19.39
C GLU A 478 -22.90 -12.30 18.13
N ILE A 479 -22.71 -11.00 17.91
CA ILE A 479 -23.13 -10.31 16.68
C ILE A 479 -22.47 -10.94 15.46
N LYS A 480 -21.15 -11.15 15.51
CA LYS A 480 -20.41 -11.83 14.44
C LYS A 480 -21.05 -13.18 14.14
N LYS A 481 -21.20 -14.06 15.13
CA LYS A 481 -21.81 -15.39 14.93
C LYS A 481 -23.24 -15.32 14.38
N TYR A 482 -24.03 -14.37 14.87
CA TYR A 482 -25.40 -14.18 14.39
C TYR A 482 -25.43 -13.75 12.93
N ALA A 483 -24.59 -12.78 12.55
CA ALA A 483 -24.45 -12.31 11.19
C ALA A 483 -23.92 -13.41 10.27
N GLU A 484 -22.94 -14.21 10.71
CA GLU A 484 -22.40 -15.35 9.95
C GLU A 484 -23.50 -16.36 9.63
N LYS A 485 -24.33 -16.70 10.64
CA LYS A 485 -25.44 -17.64 10.48
C LYS A 485 -26.55 -17.11 9.57
N LYS A 486 -26.85 -15.80 9.61
CA LYS A 486 -27.94 -15.19 8.85
C LYS A 486 -27.56 -14.88 7.40
N LEU A 487 -26.29 -14.61 7.15
CA LEU A 487 -25.77 -14.28 5.81
C LEU A 487 -25.18 -15.49 5.10
N ASP A 488 -25.05 -16.63 5.79
CA ASP A 488 -24.37 -17.83 5.30
C ASP A 488 -22.96 -17.52 4.80
N ARG A 489 -22.26 -16.66 5.53
CA ARG A 489 -20.88 -16.25 5.25
C ARG A 489 -20.07 -16.19 6.52
N GLU A 490 -18.76 -16.25 6.40
CA GLU A 490 -17.88 -16.13 7.55
C GLU A 490 -17.05 -14.87 7.53
N TYR A 491 -16.83 -14.32 8.72
CA TYR A 491 -16.03 -13.14 8.88
C TYR A 491 -14.69 -13.47 9.50
N ASN A 492 -13.64 -12.80 9.02
CA ASN A 492 -12.34 -12.84 9.66
C ASN A 492 -12.37 -12.14 11.05
N ASP A 493 -11.29 -12.24 11.82
CA ASP A 493 -11.23 -11.58 13.13
C ASP A 493 -11.17 -10.04 13.03
N ARG A 494 -10.94 -9.46 11.85
CA ARG A 494 -10.99 -8.01 11.65
C ARG A 494 -12.38 -7.45 11.89
N ILE A 495 -13.44 -8.21 11.56
CA ILE A 495 -14.80 -7.76 11.87
C ILE A 495 -15.05 -7.69 13.37
N LEU A 496 -14.48 -8.63 14.13
CA LEU A 496 -14.62 -8.64 15.58
C LEU A 496 -13.95 -7.41 16.18
N TYR A 497 -12.78 -7.04 15.66
CA TYR A 497 -12.08 -5.80 16.01
C TYR A 497 -12.92 -4.56 15.67
N ALA A 498 -13.42 -4.47 14.43
CA ALA A 498 -14.21 -3.34 13.96
C ALA A 498 -15.48 -3.15 14.80
N LEU A 499 -16.26 -4.21 14.99
CA LEU A 499 -17.47 -4.19 15.81
C LEU A 499 -17.19 -3.82 17.27
N SER A 500 -16.14 -4.40 17.87
CA SER A 500 -15.83 -4.16 19.28
C SER A 500 -15.39 -2.73 19.54
N LEU A 501 -14.59 -2.14 18.65
CA LEU A 501 -14.16 -0.75 18.77
C LEU A 501 -15.32 0.21 18.52
N HIS A 502 -16.12 -0.04 17.47
CA HIS A 502 -17.29 0.76 17.13
C HIS A 502 -18.28 0.83 18.29
N LEU A 503 -18.63 -0.32 18.88
CA LEU A 503 -19.55 -0.37 20.02
C LEU A 503 -18.96 0.25 21.30
N ALA A 504 -17.66 0.11 21.53
CA ALA A 504 -17.00 0.73 22.68
C ALA A 504 -17.07 2.25 22.64
N VAL A 505 -16.88 2.82 21.45
CA VAL A 505 -17.03 4.25 21.24
C VAL A 505 -18.49 4.65 21.38
N LEU A 506 -19.39 3.92 20.71
CA LEU A 506 -20.81 4.24 20.71
C LEU A 506 -21.39 4.29 22.12
N PHE A 507 -21.01 3.35 23.00
CA PHE A 507 -21.44 3.39 24.39
C PHE A 507 -20.86 4.56 25.18
N ASN A 508 -19.66 5.04 24.86
CA ASN A 508 -19.16 6.28 25.45
C ASN A 508 -19.97 7.48 24.96
N ARG A 509 -20.36 7.51 23.68
CA ARG A 509 -21.22 8.57 23.13
C ARG A 509 -22.61 8.59 23.76
N ILE A 510 -23.30 7.45 23.81
CA ILE A 510 -24.69 7.41 24.33
C ILE A 510 -24.76 7.72 25.84
N ASN A 511 -23.68 7.46 26.59
CA ASN A 511 -23.63 7.78 28.02
C ASN A 511 -23.32 9.26 28.32
N ASN A 512 -22.84 10.03 27.33
CA ASN A 512 -22.59 11.46 27.43
C ASN A 512 -23.65 12.20 26.60
N ILE A 513 -24.54 12.92 27.28
CA ILE A 513 -25.91 13.30 26.83
C ILE A 513 -25.94 14.37 25.71
N ASP A 514 -25.41 14.10 24.51
CA ASP A 514 -25.67 14.94 23.34
C ASP A 514 -25.84 14.08 22.08
N TYR A 515 -27.09 13.95 21.62
CA TYR A 515 -27.42 13.37 20.33
C TYR A 515 -28.45 14.28 19.64
N GLU A 516 -28.02 15.00 18.61
CA GLU A 516 -28.90 15.68 17.64
C GLU A 516 -28.77 15.01 16.28
N GLU A 517 -29.93 14.70 15.68
CA GLU A 517 -30.07 13.97 14.41
C GLU A 517 -29.50 14.76 13.22
N THR A 518 -28.60 14.17 12.43
CA THR A 518 -28.16 14.73 11.15
C THR A 518 -28.48 13.80 10.00
N HIS A 519 -29.63 14.06 9.37
CA HIS A 519 -30.08 13.32 8.19
C HIS A 519 -29.32 13.78 6.93
N GLU A 520 -28.27 13.06 6.52
CA GLU A 520 -27.84 13.09 5.11
C GLU A 520 -27.56 11.70 4.51
N ASN A 521 -28.34 11.40 3.46
CA ASN A 521 -28.17 10.34 2.46
C ASN A 521 -28.36 8.87 2.88
N VAL A 522 -29.55 8.57 3.41
CA VAL A 522 -30.01 7.22 3.84
C VAL A 522 -30.44 6.29 2.68
N LEU A 523 -30.51 6.75 1.44
CA LEU A 523 -31.26 6.03 0.38
C LEU A 523 -30.44 5.08 -0.52
N ASP A 524 -29.11 5.10 -0.52
CA ASP A 524 -28.32 4.35 -1.53
C ASP A 524 -27.74 3.00 -1.03
N MET A 525 -27.64 2.76 0.29
CA MET A 525 -27.12 1.49 0.84
C MET A 525 -28.17 0.40 1.02
N THR A 526 -29.43 0.77 1.28
CA THR A 526 -30.56 -0.18 1.38
C THR A 526 -30.77 -1.00 0.10
N LEU A 527 -30.40 -0.44 -1.06
CA LEU A 527 -30.47 -1.09 -2.37
C LEU A 527 -29.27 -2.01 -2.66
N LYS A 528 -28.11 -1.79 -2.03
CA LYS A 528 -26.86 -2.51 -2.33
C LYS A 528 -26.62 -3.73 -1.43
N ALA A 529 -27.04 -3.69 -0.17
CA ALA A 529 -26.80 -4.76 0.81
C ALA A 529 -28.01 -4.99 1.76
N PRO A 530 -29.14 -5.49 1.25
CA PRO A 530 -30.41 -5.53 1.99
C PRO A 530 -30.41 -6.53 3.16
N LYS A 531 -29.64 -7.61 3.08
CA LYS A 531 -29.59 -8.63 4.15
C LYS A 531 -28.77 -8.16 5.35
N GLU A 532 -27.66 -7.50 5.09
CA GLU A 532 -26.76 -6.88 6.07
C GLU A 532 -27.47 -5.77 6.82
N TYR A 533 -28.26 -4.97 6.10
CA TYR A 533 -29.07 -3.90 6.68
C TYR A 533 -30.11 -4.42 7.68
N GLU A 534 -30.80 -5.52 7.36
CA GLU A 534 -31.74 -6.16 8.29
C GLU A 534 -31.04 -6.75 9.52
N ILE A 535 -29.81 -7.24 9.37
CA ILE A 535 -29.01 -7.71 10.50
C ILE A 535 -28.54 -6.53 11.35
N ALA A 536 -28.12 -5.44 10.73
CA ALA A 536 -27.73 -4.22 11.45
C ALA A 536 -28.89 -3.68 12.30
N LYS A 537 -30.13 -3.67 11.77
CA LYS A 537 -31.33 -3.32 12.57
C LYS A 537 -31.53 -4.23 13.76
N TYR A 538 -31.34 -5.54 13.57
CA TYR A 538 -31.41 -6.50 14.67
C TYR A 538 -30.33 -6.23 15.72
N VAL A 539 -29.11 -5.95 15.29
CA VAL A 539 -27.99 -5.63 16.17
C VAL A 539 -28.32 -4.41 17.02
N CYS A 540 -28.81 -3.32 16.42
CA CYS A 540 -29.21 -2.13 17.17
C CYS A 540 -30.26 -2.45 18.24
N LYS A 541 -31.31 -3.22 17.91
CA LYS A 541 -32.32 -3.62 18.90
C LYS A 541 -31.76 -4.45 20.05
N GLU A 542 -30.83 -5.36 19.76
CA GLU A 542 -30.18 -6.16 20.81
C GLU A 542 -29.22 -5.33 21.67
N VAL A 543 -28.59 -4.31 21.09
CA VAL A 543 -27.81 -3.33 21.85
C VAL A 543 -28.70 -2.60 22.86
N GLU A 544 -29.84 -2.07 22.42
CA GLU A 544 -30.79 -1.35 23.28
C GLU A 544 -31.27 -2.22 24.45
N LYS A 545 -31.64 -3.46 24.14
CA LYS A 545 -32.13 -4.43 25.12
C LYS A 545 -31.08 -4.84 26.15
N ARG A 546 -29.84 -5.05 25.73
CA ARG A 546 -28.79 -5.64 26.57
C ARG A 546 -28.01 -4.61 27.37
N PHE A 547 -27.82 -3.41 26.81
CA PHE A 547 -27.05 -2.35 27.43
C PHE A 547 -27.92 -1.22 27.96
N GLY A 548 -29.24 -1.25 27.73
CA GLY A 548 -30.19 -0.29 28.27
C GLY A 548 -30.03 1.12 27.68
N VAL A 549 -29.48 1.21 26.47
CA VAL A 549 -29.22 2.46 25.76
C VAL A 549 -30.26 2.66 24.65
N ARG A 550 -30.46 3.89 24.18
CA ARG A 550 -31.25 4.17 22.98
C ARG A 550 -30.33 4.23 21.78
N MET A 551 -30.61 3.45 20.74
CA MET A 551 -29.77 3.41 19.54
C MET A 551 -30.25 4.43 18.50
N PRO A 552 -29.34 5.29 18.02
CA PRO A 552 -29.59 6.11 16.83
C PRO A 552 -29.98 5.29 15.59
N GLU A 553 -30.84 5.84 14.72
CA GLU A 553 -31.20 5.17 13.46
C GLU A 553 -30.02 5.12 12.46
N GLU A 554 -29.11 6.09 12.52
CA GLU A 554 -27.91 6.19 11.67
C GLU A 554 -26.91 5.06 11.94
N GLU A 555 -26.87 4.52 13.16
CA GLU A 555 -26.00 3.40 13.54
C GLU A 555 -26.30 2.11 12.79
N VAL A 556 -27.54 1.97 12.30
CA VAL A 556 -27.92 0.87 11.41
C VAL A 556 -27.05 0.90 10.14
N LEU A 557 -26.75 2.09 9.60
CA LEU A 557 -25.95 2.23 8.39
C LEU A 557 -24.48 1.91 8.65
N TYR A 558 -23.90 2.40 9.75
CA TYR A 558 -22.51 2.10 10.12
C TYR A 558 -22.29 0.61 10.34
N ILE A 559 -23.20 -0.05 11.05
CA ILE A 559 -23.12 -1.50 11.25
C ILE A 559 -23.32 -2.25 9.92
N THR A 560 -24.19 -1.76 9.03
CA THR A 560 -24.33 -2.31 7.67
C THR A 560 -23.02 -2.21 6.88
N LEU A 561 -22.33 -1.06 6.97
CA LEU A 561 -21.04 -0.85 6.33
C LEU A 561 -19.95 -1.79 6.90
N ILE A 562 -19.91 -1.98 8.22
CA ILE A 562 -18.97 -2.92 8.86
C ILE A 562 -19.24 -4.35 8.40
N LEU A 563 -20.50 -4.75 8.30
CA LEU A 563 -20.89 -6.08 7.82
C LEU A 563 -20.54 -6.28 6.34
N THR A 564 -20.63 -5.25 5.50
CA THR A 564 -20.32 -5.33 4.05
C THR A 564 -18.83 -5.21 3.73
N SER A 565 -18.06 -4.46 4.50
CA SER A 565 -16.67 -4.07 4.18
C SER A 565 -15.62 -5.16 4.40
N VAL A 566 -16.03 -6.37 4.82
CA VAL A 566 -15.11 -7.45 5.18
C VAL A 566 -15.55 -8.77 4.51
N GLU A 567 -15.25 -8.91 3.22
CA GLU A 567 -15.20 -10.18 2.49
C GLU A 567 -13.71 -10.49 2.23
N GLU A 568 -13.10 -11.67 2.43
CA GLU A 568 -13.54 -13.06 2.52
C GLU A 568 -12.66 -13.87 3.51
N LYS A 569 -13.20 -14.94 4.08
CA LYS A 569 -12.55 -16.27 4.09
C LYS A 569 -13.67 -17.31 4.18
N ASN A 570 -13.94 -18.00 3.09
CA ASN A 570 -14.73 -19.22 3.13
C ASN A 570 -14.05 -20.22 4.08
N LYS A 571 -14.58 -20.47 5.30
CA LYS A 571 -14.27 -21.73 5.99
C LYS A 571 -14.82 -22.86 5.16
N LYS A 572 -13.91 -23.55 4.54
CA LYS A 572 -13.79 -24.97 4.86
C LYS A 572 -12.42 -25.07 5.53
N GLY A 573 -12.29 -25.65 6.74
CA GLY A 573 -11.02 -25.72 7.47
C GLY A 573 -9.91 -26.41 6.68
N LYS A 574 -8.66 -26.42 7.16
CA LYS A 574 -7.58 -27.13 6.45
C LYS A 574 -7.84 -28.65 6.47
N ILE A 575 -7.36 -29.38 5.47
CA ILE A 575 -7.40 -30.85 5.53
C ILE A 575 -6.45 -31.30 6.65
N GLY A 576 -6.92 -32.11 7.59
CA GLY A 576 -6.07 -32.65 8.65
C GLY A 576 -5.09 -33.68 8.09
N ILE A 577 -3.88 -33.74 8.62
CA ILE A 577 -2.83 -34.68 8.20
C ILE A 577 -2.40 -35.48 9.42
N LEU A 578 -2.47 -36.80 9.33
CA LEU A 578 -1.95 -37.70 10.36
C LEU A 578 -0.88 -38.59 9.74
N VAL A 579 0.35 -38.49 10.22
CA VAL A 579 1.47 -39.34 9.78
C VAL A 579 1.66 -40.46 10.79
N MET A 580 1.63 -41.72 10.33
CA MET A 580 1.88 -42.90 11.17
C MET A 580 3.03 -43.71 10.59
N ALA A 581 4.02 -44.05 11.40
CA ALA A 581 5.14 -44.86 10.94
C ALA A 581 5.65 -45.79 12.04
N ASN A 582 6.15 -46.96 11.65
CA ASN A 582 6.82 -47.87 12.57
C ASN A 582 8.18 -47.30 13.00
N GLY A 583 8.54 -47.58 14.24
CA GLY A 583 9.73 -47.03 14.89
C GLY A 583 9.36 -46.02 15.97
N ASN A 584 10.40 -45.49 16.62
CA ASN A 584 10.24 -44.63 17.80
C ASN A 584 10.24 -43.13 17.48
N SER A 585 10.61 -42.74 16.26
CA SER A 585 10.76 -41.33 15.87
C SER A 585 10.53 -41.05 14.38
N THR A 586 10.15 -42.06 13.59
CA THR A 586 10.05 -41.96 12.13
C THR A 586 8.96 -40.97 11.68
N ALA A 587 7.76 -41.06 12.26
CA ALA A 587 6.66 -40.16 11.93
C ALA A 587 6.92 -38.76 12.51
N SER A 588 7.38 -38.69 13.77
CA SER A 588 7.66 -37.40 14.42
C SER A 588 8.74 -36.62 13.68
N SER A 589 9.80 -37.29 13.21
CA SER A 589 10.85 -36.64 12.43
C SER A 589 10.35 -36.06 11.10
N MET A 590 9.47 -36.78 10.39
CA MET A 590 8.88 -36.25 9.15
C MET A 590 7.98 -35.04 9.40
N VAL A 591 7.20 -35.05 10.49
CA VAL A 591 6.32 -33.94 10.87
C VAL A 591 7.12 -32.74 11.37
N GLU A 592 8.19 -32.94 12.12
CA GLU A 592 9.09 -31.88 12.59
C GLU A 592 9.70 -31.09 11.43
N VAL A 593 10.13 -31.79 10.37
CA VAL A 593 10.62 -31.12 9.14
C VAL A 593 9.52 -30.26 8.50
N ALA A 594 8.28 -30.74 8.48
CA ALA A 594 7.16 -29.96 7.95
C ALA A 594 6.83 -28.74 8.81
N LEU A 595 6.84 -28.86 10.13
CA LEU A 595 6.59 -27.75 11.06
C LEU A 595 7.69 -26.67 11.02
N ASN A 596 8.94 -27.06 10.77
CA ASN A 596 10.05 -26.10 10.62
C ASN A 596 9.99 -25.33 9.30
N LEU A 597 9.38 -25.91 8.26
CA LEU A 597 9.29 -25.32 6.92
C LEU A 597 7.97 -24.58 6.68
N PHE A 598 6.88 -24.97 7.37
CA PHE A 598 5.54 -24.43 7.18
C PHE A 598 4.89 -24.05 8.53
N ASP A 599 4.25 -22.87 8.62
CA ASP A 599 3.44 -22.44 9.78
C ASP A 599 2.09 -23.20 9.78
N CYS A 600 2.13 -24.50 10.07
CA CYS A 600 1.00 -25.41 10.01
C CYS A 600 0.66 -26.00 11.40
N ASN A 601 -0.64 -26.14 11.67
CA ASN A 601 -1.17 -26.66 12.93
C ASN A 601 -2.18 -27.81 12.72
N ASN A 602 -2.32 -28.26 11.47
CA ASN A 602 -3.24 -29.30 11.02
C ASN A 602 -2.51 -30.63 10.73
N ILE A 603 -1.34 -30.86 11.34
CA ILE A 603 -0.54 -32.08 11.17
C ILE A 603 -0.12 -32.68 12.53
N GLU A 604 -0.22 -34.00 12.66
CA GLU A 604 0.19 -34.77 13.84
C GLU A 604 0.96 -36.05 13.44
N ALA A 605 1.80 -36.55 14.34
CA ALA A 605 2.59 -37.77 14.15
C ALA A 605 2.22 -38.89 15.13
N ILE A 606 2.31 -40.14 14.72
CA ILE A 606 2.26 -41.33 15.59
C ILE A 606 3.41 -42.25 15.22
N ASP A 607 4.36 -42.35 16.15
CA ASP A 607 5.41 -43.37 16.12
C ASP A 607 4.85 -44.67 16.72
N ILE A 608 5.06 -45.78 16.02
CA ILE A 608 4.54 -47.10 16.38
C ILE A 608 5.72 -48.01 16.78
N PRO A 609 6.01 -48.17 18.08
CA PRO A 609 6.97 -49.15 18.56
C PRO A 609 6.47 -50.58 18.31
N PHE A 610 7.39 -51.52 18.08
CA PHE A 610 7.07 -52.91 17.73
C PHE A 610 6.36 -53.70 18.84
N ASP A 611 6.42 -53.22 20.09
CA ASP A 611 5.86 -53.90 21.26
C ASP A 611 4.42 -53.45 21.60
N VAL A 612 3.85 -52.51 20.85
CA VAL A 612 2.53 -51.91 21.14
C VAL A 612 1.43 -52.65 20.40
N LYS A 613 0.32 -52.94 21.11
CA LYS A 613 -0.83 -53.64 20.51
C LYS A 613 -1.58 -52.71 19.53
N PRO A 614 -2.04 -53.22 18.37
CA PRO A 614 -2.78 -52.43 17.38
C PRO A 614 -3.99 -51.66 17.91
N ARG A 615 -4.70 -52.21 18.90
CA ARG A 615 -5.88 -51.54 19.52
C ARG A 615 -5.50 -50.27 20.29
N GLU A 616 -4.34 -50.25 20.92
CA GLU A 616 -3.86 -49.07 21.66
C GLU A 616 -3.49 -47.95 20.67
N ILE A 617 -2.89 -48.30 19.54
CA ILE A 617 -2.55 -47.36 18.47
C ILE A 617 -3.80 -46.75 17.83
N ILE A 618 -4.87 -47.53 17.63
CA ILE A 618 -6.15 -47.03 17.10
C ILE A 618 -6.76 -45.98 18.05
N ASN A 619 -6.72 -46.20 19.36
CA ASN A 619 -7.23 -45.22 20.34
C ASN A 619 -6.44 -43.90 20.29
N ILE A 620 -5.10 -43.98 20.24
CA ILE A 620 -4.23 -42.80 20.12
C ILE A 620 -4.49 -42.07 18.79
N ALA A 621 -4.66 -42.83 17.70
CA ALA A 621 -4.98 -42.29 16.39
C ALA A 621 -6.35 -41.61 16.37
N LYS A 622 -7.34 -42.13 17.10
CA LYS A 622 -8.66 -41.52 17.23
C LYS A 622 -8.58 -40.11 17.82
N GLU A 623 -7.90 -39.97 18.97
CA GLU A 623 -7.71 -38.67 19.63
C GLU A 623 -6.99 -37.67 18.72
N LYS A 624 -5.96 -38.13 17.98
CA LYS A 624 -5.21 -37.27 17.06
C LYS A 624 -6.01 -36.90 15.81
N VAL A 625 -6.83 -37.81 15.26
CA VAL A 625 -7.75 -37.51 14.14
C VAL A 625 -8.75 -36.43 14.55
N GLU A 626 -9.37 -36.56 15.72
CA GLU A 626 -10.31 -35.56 16.25
C GLU A 626 -9.64 -34.21 16.48
N LYS A 627 -8.35 -34.21 16.84
CA LYS A 627 -7.57 -32.98 17.01
C LYS A 627 -7.22 -32.28 15.69
N VAL A 628 -6.88 -33.03 14.64
CA VAL A 628 -6.45 -32.45 13.35
C VAL A 628 -7.58 -32.21 12.36
N ASP A 629 -8.74 -32.83 12.57
CA ASP A 629 -9.91 -32.61 11.71
C ASP A 629 -10.49 -31.20 11.91
N ASN A 630 -10.43 -30.39 10.84
CA ASN A 630 -11.01 -29.06 10.80
C ASN A 630 -12.26 -29.01 9.88
N GLY A 631 -12.95 -30.15 9.70
CA GLY A 631 -14.19 -30.25 8.94
C GLY A 631 -14.04 -30.44 7.44
N ARG A 632 -12.80 -30.60 6.93
CA ARG A 632 -12.53 -31.07 5.55
C ARG A 632 -12.15 -32.56 5.48
N GLY A 633 -12.07 -33.25 6.62
CA GLY A 633 -11.59 -34.62 6.74
C GLY A 633 -10.06 -34.70 6.88
N VAL A 634 -9.55 -35.93 6.98
CA VAL A 634 -8.15 -36.21 7.32
C VAL A 634 -7.50 -37.11 6.28
N ILE A 635 -6.26 -36.79 5.92
CA ILE A 635 -5.41 -37.70 5.16
C ILE A 635 -4.44 -38.43 6.10
N LEU A 636 -4.48 -39.75 6.04
CA LEU A 636 -3.63 -40.64 6.81
C LEU A 636 -2.45 -41.06 5.95
N LEU A 637 -1.25 -40.62 6.29
CA LEU A 637 -0.02 -40.98 5.60
C LEU A 637 0.71 -42.05 6.39
N VAL A 638 0.94 -43.23 5.80
CA VAL A 638 1.51 -44.38 6.51
C VAL A 638 2.73 -44.97 5.83
N ASP A 639 3.68 -45.48 6.62
CA ASP A 639 4.93 -46.09 6.11
C ASP A 639 4.68 -47.45 5.44
N MET A 640 3.85 -48.30 6.05
CA MET A 640 3.60 -49.67 5.63
C MET A 640 2.13 -49.89 5.22
N GLY A 641 1.94 -50.72 4.19
CA GLY A 641 0.62 -51.02 3.63
C GLY A 641 -0.38 -51.66 4.61
N SER A 642 0.09 -52.29 5.69
CA SER A 642 -0.76 -52.86 6.74
C SER A 642 -1.55 -51.78 7.50
N LEU A 643 -0.96 -50.60 7.68
CA LEU A 643 -1.57 -49.47 8.39
C LEU A 643 -2.60 -48.71 7.54
N VAL A 644 -2.62 -48.90 6.22
CA VAL A 644 -3.62 -48.29 5.33
C VAL A 644 -5.05 -48.71 5.73
N LYS A 645 -5.20 -49.91 6.31
CA LYS A 645 -6.50 -50.41 6.80
C LYS A 645 -7.04 -49.61 7.99
N PHE A 646 -6.18 -48.90 8.72
CA PHE A 646 -6.59 -48.10 9.89
C PHE A 646 -7.47 -46.93 9.48
N GLY A 647 -7.29 -46.35 8.29
CA GLY A 647 -8.12 -45.24 7.85
C GLY A 647 -9.61 -45.58 7.76
N LYS A 648 -9.95 -46.81 7.33
CA LYS A 648 -11.35 -47.24 7.26
C LYS A 648 -11.95 -47.41 8.67
N ILE A 649 -11.20 -48.05 9.56
CA ILE A 649 -11.61 -48.25 10.97
C ILE A 649 -11.79 -46.90 11.66
N LEU A 650 -10.81 -46.00 11.54
CA LEU A 650 -10.86 -44.66 12.13
C LEU A 650 -12.00 -43.83 11.55
N SER A 651 -12.30 -43.94 10.24
CA SER A 651 -13.42 -43.23 9.63
C SER A 651 -14.77 -43.71 10.16
N GLU A 652 -14.94 -45.02 10.39
CA GLU A 652 -16.14 -45.60 10.98
C GLU A 652 -16.30 -45.22 12.46
N GLU A 653 -15.21 -45.16 13.23
CA GLU A 653 -15.25 -44.89 14.68
C GLU A 653 -15.30 -43.39 15.05
N THR A 654 -14.82 -42.49 14.17
CA THR A 654 -14.83 -41.03 14.40
C THR A 654 -15.93 -40.31 13.63
N GLY A 655 -16.47 -40.91 12.57
CA GLY A 655 -17.37 -40.24 11.64
C GLY A 655 -16.68 -39.21 10.72
N VAL A 656 -15.36 -39.06 10.82
CA VAL A 656 -14.55 -38.18 9.97
C VAL A 656 -14.24 -38.87 8.65
N LYS A 657 -14.25 -38.12 7.54
CA LYS A 657 -13.86 -38.65 6.23
C LYS A 657 -12.34 -38.80 6.16
N ILE A 658 -11.84 -40.04 6.11
CA ILE A 658 -10.40 -40.35 6.11
C ILE A 658 -9.98 -41.07 4.82
N LYS A 659 -8.86 -40.64 4.23
CA LYS A 659 -8.19 -41.36 3.13
C LYS A 659 -6.78 -41.75 3.54
N SER A 660 -6.39 -42.99 3.26
CA SER A 660 -5.07 -43.52 3.65
C SER A 660 -4.16 -43.74 2.46
N LEU A 661 -2.98 -43.15 2.49
CA LEU A 661 -1.92 -43.30 1.51
C LEU A 661 -0.73 -44.02 2.15
N GLY A 662 -0.29 -45.13 1.55
CA GLY A 662 0.89 -45.88 1.99
C GLY A 662 2.19 -45.38 1.35
N MET A 663 3.31 -45.93 1.80
CA MET A 663 4.66 -45.59 1.32
C MET A 663 5.01 -44.10 1.53
N VAL A 664 4.64 -43.56 2.69
CA VAL A 664 4.93 -42.16 3.01
C VAL A 664 6.44 -41.89 3.08
N SER A 665 6.82 -40.73 2.56
CA SER A 665 8.16 -40.16 2.66
C SER A 665 8.05 -38.68 3.05
N THR A 666 9.14 -38.08 3.55
CA THR A 666 9.17 -36.65 3.92
C THR A 666 8.65 -35.74 2.79
N PRO A 667 9.04 -35.91 1.51
CA PRO A 667 8.47 -35.14 0.40
C PRO A 667 6.94 -35.24 0.29
N THR A 668 6.38 -36.42 0.52
CA THR A 668 4.93 -36.66 0.48
C THR A 668 4.22 -35.92 1.60
N VAL A 669 4.83 -35.87 2.80
CA VAL A 669 4.32 -35.11 3.95
C VAL A 669 4.35 -33.61 3.67
N LEU A 670 5.46 -33.08 3.16
CA LEU A 670 5.60 -31.66 2.82
C LEU A 670 4.58 -31.25 1.76
N GLU A 671 4.40 -32.09 0.74
CA GLU A 671 3.44 -31.82 -0.32
C GLU A 671 1.99 -31.91 0.17
N ALA A 672 1.69 -32.86 1.09
CA ALA A 672 0.39 -32.93 1.74
C ALA A 672 0.08 -31.66 2.53
N VAL A 673 1.05 -31.15 3.31
CA VAL A 673 0.92 -29.90 4.08
C VAL A 673 0.68 -28.73 3.14
N ARG A 674 1.52 -28.56 2.11
CA ARG A 674 1.40 -27.48 1.13
C ARG A 674 0.03 -27.42 0.47
N GLN A 675 -0.50 -28.58 0.09
CA GLN A 675 -1.77 -28.69 -0.62
C GLN A 675 -2.99 -28.64 0.32
N SER A 676 -2.81 -29.00 1.59
CA SER A 676 -3.88 -28.92 2.60
C SER A 676 -4.37 -27.49 2.86
N GLU A 677 -3.57 -26.49 2.47
CA GLU A 677 -3.87 -25.06 2.60
C GLU A 677 -4.61 -24.46 1.38
N ALA A 678 -4.66 -25.18 0.25
CA ALA A 678 -5.30 -24.69 -0.96
C ALA A 678 -6.84 -24.65 -0.84
N ASN A 679 -7.44 -23.50 -1.16
CA ASN A 679 -8.85 -23.21 -0.90
C ASN A 679 -9.85 -24.17 -1.57
N GLU A 680 -9.50 -24.79 -2.71
CA GLU A 680 -10.37 -25.72 -3.46
C GLU A 680 -10.09 -27.22 -3.20
N MET A 681 -9.15 -27.52 -2.31
CA MET A 681 -8.73 -28.90 -2.03
C MET A 681 -9.73 -29.60 -1.10
N ASN A 682 -10.11 -30.84 -1.42
CA ASN A 682 -10.81 -31.75 -0.52
C ASN A 682 -9.99 -33.04 -0.33
N VAL A 683 -10.30 -33.85 0.70
CA VAL A 683 -9.50 -35.04 1.04
C VAL A 683 -9.40 -36.05 -0.11
N ASP A 684 -10.43 -36.18 -0.96
CA ASP A 684 -10.37 -37.09 -2.12
C ASP A 684 -9.39 -36.57 -3.19
N ARG A 685 -9.46 -35.28 -3.52
CA ARG A 685 -8.55 -34.64 -4.49
C ARG A 685 -7.11 -34.62 -3.98
N LEU A 686 -6.90 -34.37 -2.69
CA LEU A 686 -5.58 -34.46 -2.07
C LEU A 686 -5.03 -35.89 -2.14
N TYR A 687 -5.86 -36.89 -1.85
CA TYR A 687 -5.47 -38.29 -1.98
C TYR A 687 -5.06 -38.66 -3.41
N ASP A 688 -5.87 -38.30 -4.40
CA ASP A 688 -5.57 -38.59 -5.81
C ASP A 688 -4.31 -37.87 -6.28
N TYR A 689 -4.12 -36.62 -5.85
CA TYR A 689 -2.92 -35.84 -6.11
C TYR A 689 -1.66 -36.50 -5.54
N LEU A 690 -1.66 -36.81 -4.24
CA LEU A 690 -0.50 -37.41 -3.58
C LEU A 690 -0.20 -38.83 -4.10
N LYS A 691 -1.22 -39.57 -4.54
CA LYS A 691 -1.01 -40.88 -5.19
C LYS A 691 -0.27 -40.77 -6.53
N SER A 692 -0.43 -39.64 -7.23
CA SER A 692 0.27 -39.36 -8.49
C SER A 692 1.65 -38.72 -8.30
N PHE A 693 1.98 -38.29 -7.08
CA PHE A 693 3.23 -37.61 -6.77
C PHE A 693 4.42 -38.59 -6.76
N LYS A 694 5.38 -38.39 -7.67
CA LYS A 694 6.60 -39.22 -7.81
C LYS A 694 7.85 -38.58 -7.17
N GLY A 695 7.68 -37.61 -6.28
CA GLY A 695 8.78 -36.83 -5.70
C GLY A 695 9.24 -35.67 -6.59
N TYR A 696 10.13 -34.84 -6.06
CA TYR A 696 10.58 -33.58 -6.68
C TYR A 696 11.58 -33.76 -7.85
N TYR A 697 11.86 -35.00 -8.28
CA TYR A 697 12.90 -35.33 -9.28
C TYR A 697 12.36 -35.75 -10.66
N SER A 698 11.05 -35.72 -10.91
CA SER A 698 10.47 -36.19 -12.18
C SER A 698 10.17 -35.09 -13.20
N TYR A 699 11.14 -34.21 -13.47
CA TYR A 699 11.16 -33.42 -14.71
C TYR A 699 12.58 -33.43 -15.28
N GLY A 700 12.82 -34.38 -16.18
CA GLY A 700 14.10 -34.60 -16.85
C GLY A 700 14.60 -36.02 -16.64
N ASP A 701 14.05 -36.97 -17.40
CA ASP A 701 14.74 -38.18 -17.90
C ASP A 701 13.72 -39.23 -18.35
N GLU A 702 12.94 -38.93 -19.40
CA GLU A 702 12.38 -39.95 -20.31
C GLU A 702 12.32 -39.38 -21.73
N LYS A 703 13.51 -39.15 -22.30
CA LYS A 703 13.81 -39.30 -23.73
C LYS A 703 15.26 -39.77 -23.88
N ASN A 704 15.49 -41.03 -23.51
CA ASN A 704 16.21 -42.05 -24.28
C ASN A 704 16.42 -43.30 -23.42
#